data_AF-A0A2V9C7V6-F1
#
_entry.id   AF-A0A2V9C7V6-F1
#
_cell.length_a   1.000
_cell.length_b   1.000
_cell.length_c   1.000
_cell.angle_alpha   90.00
_cell.angle_beta   90.00
_cell.angle_gamma   90.00
#
_symmetry.space_group_name_H-M   'P 1'
#
loop_
_entity.id
_entity.type
_entity.pdbx_description
1 polymer ?
#
loop_
_entity_poly.entity_id
_entity_poly.type
_entity_poly.pdbx_seq_one_letter_code
_entity_poly.pdbx_strand_id
1 'polypeptide(L)'
;MEGRRVRFLFLIPVLLLILMAQKARSQSNTPNEKTPAAPKTSAGSKSAAKSMSPAASAWVESTLRKMTVDEKIGQLLFTTYHGSLTATDSDTYKQLLHDVQDLHVGGFIVITHGSPLGIVKSQAYPSAVLANQLQSKSKLPLLIGADFERGTAMRYDEGTSFPTAMALAAAGDPKDAYTMGKITALEARATGVHWVYAPDSDVNNNPGNPIINTRSFGENPQRVAEFVSAFVKGVEDNGGLATAKHFPGHGDTAADSHIDLPVIHANRDRLEHLELVPFRAAISSGVSSVMTGHLSVPAIEPDPNTPATLSHNILTGLLRNELGYHGLIVTDAMEMGGITVRYAPGEAAVRAVAAGVDCVLMSPVPDAAFEALQGAVKSGRISKERLDESVRRILRAKARLGLNTSRLVDVNALNHKFGSVAWQKEAQDISDRGVTLLRDTPHLLPLDGTKASRALVLAFYADPEPYPGEDLERELRSRFDSVTTLRADTRFVNAGILKLPSPDSYDVAIIAFFVRVSDRKGNVDVPAEQAALAEQVYKAGKPVITVGLGSPYLIERFPQAEAWLAAFGISDVAQISVARALFGEIPVRGHLPVTVPGVNLKAGFGIEVPANPMTVQPMDAREDSQLRPAYEVIEKGLKDKAFPGATLAVGLRGKAAVHAFGRLSYDAKSPAVKPTTMYDIASLTKVVATTTLVAKLVEGDFAVPLDLDAKIERYLPEWASGPQPEWRHRVTVRHLLTHTSGLPPFKEYWRTSKNKQDTLTKIFAEPLEYEPGTKEIYSDLGIILVAEIIERLTGRKLDDLANNFIFSPLGMKDSMYKPPKKLWPTIAPTEIDNQYRHRLIQGEVHDENAFAIGGVSGHAGVFSTAPDLAAFCQMLLNGGVYAHQRILRRATVAQFTTPQQLSGGTRTLGWAVPTPGGLSGHYFSEHSFGHTGFTGTSIWIDPDRQLFVVFLTNRVHPTRENQKIQQVRRDLHDAVMQALGFATAAAPAK
;
A
#
# COMPACT_ATOMS: atom_id res chain seq x y z
N MET A 1 -43.04 -19.59 -40.00
CA MET A 1 -43.70 -18.67 -39.06
C MET A 1 -43.48 -19.21 -37.66
N GLU A 2 -42.65 -18.48 -36.91
CA GLU A 2 -42.62 -18.18 -35.45
C GLU A 2 -43.25 -19.17 -34.44
N GLY A 3 -42.70 -19.40 -33.24
CA GLY A 3 -41.60 -18.72 -32.54
C GLY A 3 -41.39 -19.28 -31.13
N ARG A 4 -40.27 -20.00 -30.97
CA ARG A 4 -39.32 -20.21 -29.86
C ARG A 4 -39.71 -20.13 -28.36
N ARG A 5 -39.57 -21.29 -27.71
CA ARG A 5 -39.07 -21.55 -26.33
C ARG A 5 -37.55 -21.86 -26.35
N VAL A 6 -36.89 -21.86 -25.17
CA VAL A 6 -35.75 -22.71 -24.66
C VAL A 6 -35.02 -21.89 -23.55
N ARG A 7 -35.02 -22.15 -22.21
CA ARG A 7 -34.68 -23.30 -21.32
C ARG A 7 -33.21 -23.77 -21.50
N PHE A 8 -32.34 -24.12 -20.55
CA PHE A 8 -32.30 -24.24 -19.09
C PHE A 8 -30.85 -24.68 -18.71
N LEU A 9 -30.42 -24.44 -17.46
CA LEU A 9 -29.66 -25.32 -16.55
C LEU A 9 -28.24 -25.88 -16.91
N PHE A 10 -27.23 -25.31 -16.23
CA PHE A 10 -26.36 -25.88 -15.17
C PHE A 10 -25.56 -27.22 -15.28
N LEU A 11 -24.31 -27.10 -14.77
CA LEU A 11 -23.50 -27.96 -13.87
C LEU A 11 -22.53 -29.04 -14.45
N ILE A 12 -21.24 -28.73 -14.20
CA ILE A 12 -20.23 -29.51 -13.42
C ILE A 12 -19.23 -30.45 -14.15
N PRO A 13 -18.00 -30.60 -13.58
CA PRO A 13 -16.73 -30.90 -14.27
C PRO A 13 -16.08 -32.25 -13.89
N VAL A 14 -14.81 -32.45 -14.31
CA VAL A 14 -13.69 -33.25 -13.71
C VAL A 14 -12.94 -34.16 -14.72
N LEU A 15 -11.59 -34.08 -14.70
CA LEU A 15 -10.50 -34.98 -15.14
C LEU A 15 -10.67 -35.89 -16.38
N LEU A 16 -9.70 -35.88 -17.31
CA LEU A 16 -8.68 -36.95 -17.44
C LEU A 16 -7.65 -36.72 -18.57
N LEU A 17 -6.48 -37.30 -18.30
CA LEU A 17 -5.24 -37.51 -19.06
C LEU A 17 -5.39 -38.46 -20.29
N ILE A 18 -4.42 -38.38 -21.23
CA ILE A 18 -3.89 -39.44 -22.15
C ILE A 18 -4.37 -39.52 -23.63
N LEU A 19 -3.35 -39.62 -24.53
CA LEU A 19 -3.29 -40.06 -25.96
C LEU A 19 -3.87 -39.09 -27.03
N MET A 20 -3.16 -38.71 -28.09
CA MET A 20 -2.36 -39.54 -29.01
C MET A 20 -1.13 -38.82 -29.59
N ALA A 21 -0.07 -39.60 -29.76
CA ALA A 21 1.10 -39.31 -30.56
C ALA A 21 1.05 -40.08 -31.91
N GLN A 22 1.91 -39.64 -32.84
CA GLN A 22 2.59 -40.38 -33.92
C GLN A 22 2.09 -40.29 -35.38
N LYS A 23 2.89 -39.60 -36.20
CA LYS A 23 3.60 -40.08 -37.41
C LYS A 23 4.58 -38.96 -37.83
N ALA A 24 5.85 -39.14 -38.17
CA ALA A 24 6.67 -40.31 -38.43
C ALA A 24 8.18 -39.96 -38.23
N ARG A 25 8.98 -41.00 -37.95
CA ARG A 25 10.45 -41.04 -37.80
C ARG A 25 11.16 -40.94 -39.16
N SER A 26 12.40 -40.40 -39.20
CA SER A 26 13.65 -41.20 -39.26
C SER A 26 14.93 -40.35 -39.34
N GLN A 27 15.91 -40.68 -38.48
CA GLN A 27 17.38 -40.87 -38.70
C GLN A 27 18.19 -39.78 -39.44
N SER A 28 19.46 -39.48 -39.19
CA SER A 28 20.51 -39.85 -38.20
C SER A 28 21.79 -39.06 -38.58
N ASN A 29 22.69 -38.86 -37.60
CA ASN A 29 24.15 -38.63 -37.71
C ASN A 29 24.72 -37.25 -38.13
N THR A 30 25.62 -36.78 -37.26
CA THR A 30 26.64 -35.71 -37.33
C THR A 30 27.80 -36.04 -38.29
N PRO A 31 28.90 -35.24 -38.43
CA PRO A 31 29.11 -33.77 -38.44
C PRO A 31 29.97 -33.30 -39.65
N ASN A 32 29.94 -32.02 -40.06
CA ASN A 32 31.18 -31.27 -40.39
C ASN A 32 30.96 -29.79 -40.74
N GLU A 33 32.01 -29.02 -40.46
CA GLU A 33 32.23 -27.59 -40.70
C GLU A 33 31.91 -27.09 -42.12
N LYS A 34 31.40 -25.86 -42.20
CA LYS A 34 31.99 -24.74 -42.96
C LYS A 34 31.14 -23.48 -42.79
N THR A 35 31.77 -22.41 -42.33
CA THR A 35 31.26 -21.04 -42.32
C THR A 35 30.81 -20.60 -43.73
N PRO A 36 29.71 -19.83 -43.84
CA PRO A 36 29.82 -18.61 -44.64
C PRO A 36 29.06 -17.41 -44.04
N ALA A 37 29.76 -16.27 -44.09
CA ALA A 37 29.34 -14.88 -44.19
C ALA A 37 27.87 -14.51 -43.83
N ALA A 38 27.76 -13.61 -42.84
CA ALA A 38 26.53 -12.93 -42.47
C ALA A 38 25.94 -12.11 -43.64
N PRO A 39 24.63 -12.22 -43.94
CA PRO A 39 23.98 -11.36 -44.91
C PRO A 39 23.72 -9.98 -44.30
N LYS A 40 24.18 -8.93 -45.00
CA LYS A 40 23.76 -7.54 -44.78
C LYS A 40 22.24 -7.45 -44.95
N THR A 41 21.50 -7.32 -43.86
CA THR A 41 20.07 -6.98 -43.91
C THR A 41 19.90 -5.48 -43.69
N SER A 42 19.78 -4.75 -44.79
CA SER A 42 19.11 -3.46 -44.82
C SER A 42 17.60 -3.71 -44.65
N ALA A 43 17.09 -3.51 -43.44
CA ALA A 43 15.65 -3.48 -43.18
C ALA A 43 15.33 -2.17 -42.45
N GLY A 44 14.95 -1.15 -43.22
CA GLY A 44 14.35 0.06 -42.69
C GLY A 44 13.03 -0.29 -42.00
N SER A 45 13.05 -0.24 -40.67
CA SER A 45 11.84 -0.32 -39.84
C SER A 45 11.03 0.97 -40.03
N LYS A 46 9.94 0.91 -40.80
CA LYS A 46 8.90 1.95 -40.77
C LYS A 46 8.14 1.82 -39.45
N SER A 47 8.55 2.62 -38.46
CA SER A 47 7.78 2.85 -37.23
C SER A 47 6.39 3.38 -37.58
N ALA A 48 5.34 2.64 -37.20
CA ALA A 48 3.95 3.02 -37.41
C ALA A 48 3.49 3.99 -36.30
N ALA A 49 4.01 5.22 -36.30
CA ALA A 49 3.32 6.31 -35.65
C ALA A 49 1.92 6.43 -36.30
N LYS A 50 0.83 6.41 -35.51
CA LYS A 50 -0.53 6.61 -36.03
C LYS A 50 -0.53 7.85 -36.93
N SER A 51 -0.75 7.65 -38.23
CA SER A 51 -0.76 8.76 -39.18
C SER A 51 -1.85 9.76 -38.76
N MET A 52 -1.50 11.04 -38.64
CA MET A 52 -2.48 12.10 -38.36
C MET A 52 -3.62 12.05 -39.39
N SER A 53 -4.83 12.43 -38.97
CA SER A 53 -5.94 12.54 -39.92
C SER A 53 -5.63 13.57 -41.02
N PRO A 54 -6.23 13.45 -42.22
CA PRO A 54 -6.07 14.44 -43.27
C PRO A 54 -6.44 15.86 -42.80
N ALA A 55 -7.48 15.99 -41.97
CA ALA A 55 -7.90 17.27 -41.40
C ALA A 55 -6.85 17.86 -40.44
N ALA A 56 -6.25 17.04 -39.57
CA ALA A 56 -5.17 17.46 -38.69
C ALA A 56 -3.93 17.90 -39.51
N SER A 57 -3.57 17.14 -40.54
CA SER A 57 -2.46 17.48 -41.44
C SER A 57 -2.71 18.80 -42.19
N ALA A 58 -3.93 19.01 -42.68
CA ALA A 58 -4.32 20.25 -43.33
C ALA A 58 -4.31 21.44 -42.37
N TRP A 59 -4.74 21.25 -41.12
CA TRP A 59 -4.67 22.29 -40.09
C TRP A 59 -3.22 22.71 -39.81
N VAL A 60 -2.28 21.77 -39.70
CA VAL A 60 -0.86 22.06 -39.48
C VAL A 60 -0.31 22.95 -40.60
N GLU A 61 -0.44 22.52 -41.86
CA GLU A 61 0.14 23.26 -42.98
C GLU A 61 -0.60 24.59 -43.25
N SER A 62 -1.92 24.65 -43.03
CA SER A 62 -2.69 25.89 -43.15
C SER A 62 -2.31 26.90 -42.07
N THR A 63 -2.13 26.44 -40.84
CA THR A 63 -1.74 27.28 -39.70
C THR A 63 -0.33 27.83 -39.92
N LEU A 64 0.63 26.96 -40.24
CA LEU A 64 2.03 27.36 -40.47
C LEU A 64 2.17 28.45 -41.54
N ARG A 65 1.41 28.35 -42.65
CA ARG A 65 1.43 29.35 -43.73
C ARG A 65 0.86 30.70 -43.32
N LYS A 66 -0.04 30.73 -42.34
CA LYS A 66 -0.71 31.96 -41.87
C LYS A 66 0.06 32.65 -40.74
N MET A 67 1.01 31.96 -40.11
CA MET A 67 1.75 32.51 -38.98
C MET A 67 2.76 33.56 -39.43
N THR A 68 2.88 34.63 -38.65
CA THR A 68 3.98 35.60 -38.77
C THR A 68 5.30 34.96 -38.33
N VAL A 69 6.43 35.62 -38.63
CA VAL A 69 7.74 35.17 -38.13
C VAL A 69 7.77 35.21 -36.59
N ASP A 70 7.19 36.23 -35.99
CA ASP A 70 7.10 36.40 -34.53
C ASP A 70 6.29 35.28 -33.88
N GLU A 71 5.12 34.95 -34.43
CA GLU A 71 4.34 33.80 -33.98
C GLU A 71 5.12 32.49 -34.10
N LYS A 72 5.89 32.31 -35.19
CA LYS A 72 6.73 31.13 -35.39
C LYS A 72 7.86 31.04 -34.36
N ILE A 73 8.53 32.16 -34.06
CA ILE A 73 9.58 32.23 -33.03
C ILE A 73 8.98 31.92 -31.66
N GLY A 74 7.83 32.53 -31.32
CA GLY A 74 7.14 32.30 -30.07
C GLY A 74 6.83 30.82 -29.83
N GLN A 75 6.43 30.09 -30.87
CA GLN A 75 6.18 28.65 -30.77
C GLN A 75 7.39 27.82 -30.33
N LEU A 76 8.62 28.32 -30.49
CA LEU A 76 9.83 27.64 -30.02
C LEU A 76 10.05 27.80 -28.51
N LEU A 77 9.41 28.77 -27.85
CA LEU A 77 9.68 29.12 -26.46
C LEU A 77 8.69 28.43 -25.51
N PHE A 78 9.23 27.85 -24.43
CA PHE A 78 8.47 27.19 -23.37
C PHE A 78 8.89 27.75 -22.01
N THR A 79 7.99 28.47 -21.34
CA THR A 79 8.27 29.16 -20.07
C THR A 79 7.70 28.41 -18.87
N THR A 80 7.82 28.97 -17.67
CA THR A 80 7.46 28.27 -16.43
C THR A 80 6.00 28.47 -16.05
N TYR A 81 5.47 27.46 -15.37
CA TYR A 81 4.10 27.41 -14.93
C TYR A 81 4.06 26.80 -13.54
N HIS A 82 3.45 27.48 -12.58
CA HIS A 82 3.20 26.91 -11.25
C HIS A 82 1.70 26.87 -10.99
N GLY A 83 1.20 25.67 -10.71
CA GLY A 83 -0.22 25.40 -10.58
C GLY A 83 -0.74 25.70 -9.18
N SER A 84 -0.79 26.97 -8.80
CA SER A 84 -1.39 27.44 -7.55
C SER A 84 -2.57 28.37 -7.82
N LEU A 85 -3.36 28.66 -6.79
CA LEU A 85 -4.33 29.75 -6.87
C LEU A 85 -3.59 31.04 -7.23
N THR A 86 -3.88 31.58 -8.41
CA THR A 86 -3.20 32.76 -8.95
C THR A 86 -4.24 33.84 -9.22
N ALA A 87 -4.15 34.96 -8.50
CA ALA A 87 -5.06 36.09 -8.70
C ALA A 87 -4.80 36.75 -10.06
N THR A 88 -5.87 37.12 -10.78
CA THR A 88 -5.76 37.64 -12.15
C THR A 88 -5.13 39.03 -12.26
N ASP A 89 -4.98 39.74 -11.14
CA ASP A 89 -4.31 41.04 -11.02
C ASP A 89 -2.87 40.93 -10.47
N SER A 90 -2.42 39.72 -10.14
CA SER A 90 -1.04 39.46 -9.70
C SER A 90 -0.03 39.62 -10.84
N ASP A 91 1.21 39.97 -10.50
CA ASP A 91 2.27 40.12 -11.50
C ASP A 91 2.63 38.78 -12.14
N THR A 92 2.54 37.67 -11.40
CA THR A 92 2.69 36.31 -11.95
C THR A 92 1.69 36.06 -13.08
N TYR A 93 0.40 36.39 -12.88
CA TYR A 93 -0.61 36.20 -13.93
C TYR A 93 -0.39 37.14 -15.12
N LYS A 94 0.01 38.39 -14.88
CA LYS A 94 0.37 39.34 -15.95
C LYS A 94 1.53 38.83 -16.79
N GLN A 95 2.56 38.26 -16.15
CA GLN A 95 3.69 37.65 -16.85
C GLN A 95 3.24 36.46 -17.71
N LEU A 96 2.41 35.57 -17.16
CA LEU A 96 1.85 34.45 -17.94
C LEU A 96 1.03 34.94 -19.15
N LEU A 97 0.28 36.03 -19.01
CA LEU A 97 -0.43 36.64 -20.14
C LEU A 97 0.51 37.28 -21.15
N HIS A 98 1.55 37.97 -20.71
CA HIS A 98 2.59 38.52 -21.58
C HIS A 98 3.25 37.42 -22.43
N ASP A 99 3.67 36.32 -21.79
CA ASP A 99 4.24 35.16 -22.48
C ASP A 99 3.27 34.62 -23.56
N VAL A 100 1.98 34.52 -23.25
CA VAL A 100 0.96 34.01 -24.19
C VAL A 100 0.64 34.99 -25.30
N GLN A 101 0.46 36.27 -24.99
CA GLN A 101 -0.12 37.27 -25.88
C GLN A 101 0.93 38.01 -26.69
N ASP A 102 2.08 38.33 -26.09
CA ASP A 102 3.11 39.17 -26.68
C ASP A 102 4.26 38.32 -27.24
N LEU A 103 4.72 37.32 -26.47
CA LEU A 103 5.79 36.40 -26.92
C LEU A 103 5.25 35.20 -27.71
N HIS A 104 3.93 35.01 -27.76
CA HIS A 104 3.27 33.93 -28.49
C HIS A 104 3.82 32.52 -28.16
N VAL A 105 4.13 32.27 -26.88
CA VAL A 105 4.84 31.04 -26.46
C VAL A 105 4.19 29.76 -26.99
N GLY A 106 5.02 28.78 -27.29
CA GLY A 106 4.60 27.45 -27.71
C GLY A 106 3.91 26.69 -26.59
N GLY A 107 4.29 26.99 -25.34
CA GLY A 107 3.83 26.24 -24.20
C GLY A 107 4.51 26.62 -22.88
N PHE A 108 4.32 25.75 -21.89
CA PHE A 108 4.79 25.91 -20.53
C PHE A 108 5.32 24.59 -19.96
N ILE A 109 6.11 24.67 -18.88
CA ILE A 109 6.46 23.53 -18.02
C ILE A 109 5.97 23.77 -16.59
N VAL A 110 5.33 22.76 -16.01
CA VAL A 110 4.93 22.75 -14.59
C VAL A 110 6.17 22.61 -13.71
N ILE A 111 6.39 23.59 -12.83
CA ILE A 111 7.52 23.65 -11.90
C ILE A 111 7.07 23.61 -10.43
N THR A 112 8.04 23.33 -9.56
CA THR A 112 7.91 23.45 -8.10
C THR A 112 8.71 24.65 -7.62
N HIS A 113 8.32 25.25 -6.49
CA HIS A 113 9.10 26.33 -5.86
C HIS A 113 9.87 25.81 -4.65
N GLY A 114 11.05 26.37 -4.41
CA GLY A 114 11.74 26.21 -3.14
C GLY A 114 11.13 27.12 -2.07
N SER A 115 11.07 26.63 -0.84
CA SER A 115 10.70 27.42 0.34
C SER A 115 11.63 27.09 1.51
N PRO A 116 11.62 27.91 2.59
CA PRO A 116 12.31 27.57 3.82
C PRO A 116 11.93 26.22 4.44
N LEU A 117 10.73 25.70 4.13
CA LEU A 117 10.20 24.45 4.66
C LEU A 117 10.36 23.26 3.70
N GLY A 118 11.00 23.45 2.54
CA GLY A 118 11.16 22.41 1.52
C GLY A 118 10.55 22.81 0.18
N ILE A 119 10.23 21.82 -0.64
CA ILE A 119 9.69 22.01 -1.98
C ILE A 119 8.17 22.20 -1.92
N VAL A 120 7.67 23.28 -2.51
CA VAL A 120 6.25 23.54 -2.72
C VAL A 120 5.85 23.03 -4.10
N LYS A 121 4.98 22.04 -4.13
CA LYS A 121 4.46 21.45 -5.36
C LYS A 121 3.26 22.25 -5.87
N SER A 122 2.90 22.03 -7.13
CA SER A 122 1.66 22.54 -7.70
C SER A 122 0.46 21.73 -7.17
N GLN A 123 -0.76 22.21 -7.41
CA GLN A 123 -2.00 21.53 -7.05
C GLN A 123 -2.81 21.19 -8.32
N ALA A 124 -3.44 20.01 -8.35
CA ALA A 124 -4.11 19.50 -9.55
C ALA A 124 -5.27 20.41 -10.04
N TYR A 125 -6.12 20.87 -9.11
CA TYR A 125 -7.27 21.73 -9.41
C TYR A 125 -6.86 23.12 -9.94
N PRO A 126 -6.04 23.90 -9.23
CA PRO A 126 -5.54 25.18 -9.74
C PRO A 126 -4.80 25.04 -11.06
N SER A 127 -4.03 23.95 -11.26
CA SER A 127 -3.38 23.67 -12.55
C SER A 127 -4.40 23.53 -13.68
N ALA A 128 -5.42 22.71 -13.53
CA ALA A 128 -6.43 22.54 -14.59
C ALA A 128 -7.15 23.86 -14.91
N VAL A 129 -7.47 24.65 -13.88
CA VAL A 129 -8.14 25.96 -14.04
C VAL A 129 -7.24 26.95 -14.77
N LEU A 130 -6.01 27.13 -14.30
CA LEU A 130 -5.07 28.07 -14.91
C LEU A 130 -4.68 27.62 -16.33
N ALA A 131 -4.52 26.33 -16.58
CA ALA A 131 -4.30 25.79 -17.93
C ALA A 131 -5.46 26.17 -18.87
N ASN A 132 -6.72 26.00 -18.45
CA ASN A 132 -7.89 26.42 -19.23
C ASN A 132 -7.92 27.93 -19.50
N GLN A 133 -7.58 28.74 -18.49
CA GLN A 133 -7.50 30.19 -18.64
C GLN A 133 -6.46 30.57 -19.72
N LEU A 134 -5.23 30.08 -19.62
CA LEU A 134 -4.18 30.37 -20.60
C LEU A 134 -4.54 29.83 -22.00
N GLN A 135 -5.12 28.63 -22.10
CA GLN A 135 -5.60 28.07 -23.37
C GLN A 135 -6.68 28.94 -24.03
N SER A 136 -7.55 29.58 -23.23
CA SER A 136 -8.60 30.48 -23.74
C SER A 136 -8.07 31.83 -24.23
N LYS A 137 -6.91 32.26 -23.71
CA LYS A 137 -6.24 33.51 -24.07
C LYS A 137 -5.25 33.34 -25.22
N SER A 138 -4.77 32.12 -25.45
CA SER A 138 -3.80 31.83 -26.51
C SER A 138 -4.45 31.65 -27.88
N LYS A 139 -3.89 32.32 -28.90
CA LYS A 139 -4.32 32.22 -30.30
C LYS A 139 -4.14 30.80 -30.84
N LEU A 140 -3.01 30.17 -30.52
CA LEU A 140 -2.70 28.77 -30.87
C LEU A 140 -2.80 27.88 -29.63
N PRO A 141 -3.15 26.59 -29.74
CA PRO A 141 -3.18 25.72 -28.57
C PRO A 141 -1.81 25.65 -27.90
N LEU A 142 -1.75 25.71 -26.57
CA LEU A 142 -0.50 25.59 -25.80
C LEU A 142 -0.16 24.13 -25.53
N LEU A 143 1.13 23.79 -25.51
CA LEU A 143 1.62 22.53 -24.95
C LEU A 143 2.08 22.76 -23.51
N ILE A 144 1.62 21.96 -22.55
CA ILE A 144 2.09 22.04 -21.17
C ILE A 144 2.84 20.75 -20.86
N GLY A 145 4.06 20.86 -20.37
CA GLY A 145 4.90 19.74 -19.98
C GLY A 145 5.17 19.69 -18.47
N ALA A 146 5.68 18.56 -17.98
CA ALA A 146 6.11 18.40 -16.60
C ALA A 146 7.09 17.21 -16.45
N ASP A 147 8.01 17.31 -15.49
CA ASP A 147 8.80 16.14 -15.08
C ASP A 147 7.97 15.22 -14.18
N PHE A 148 7.52 14.10 -14.73
CA PHE A 148 6.80 13.05 -14.02
C PHE A 148 7.57 11.73 -14.03
N GLU A 149 8.86 11.79 -13.68
CA GLU A 149 9.74 10.60 -13.63
C GLU A 149 9.32 9.57 -12.57
N ARG A 150 8.49 9.97 -11.60
CA ARG A 150 7.95 9.11 -10.54
C ARG A 150 6.44 9.31 -10.33
N GLY A 151 5.72 9.50 -11.44
CA GLY A 151 4.30 9.84 -11.45
C GLY A 151 4.03 11.32 -11.27
N THR A 152 2.74 11.68 -11.24
CA THR A 152 2.33 13.09 -11.18
C THR A 152 2.58 13.73 -9.83
N ALA A 153 2.65 12.91 -8.76
CA ALA A 153 3.03 13.33 -7.41
C ALA A 153 4.47 13.92 -7.32
N MET A 154 5.27 13.81 -8.39
CA MET A 154 6.56 14.48 -8.47
C MET A 154 6.42 16.01 -8.51
N ARG A 155 5.39 16.55 -9.18
CA ARG A 155 5.15 18.01 -9.29
C ARG A 155 3.83 18.46 -8.68
N TYR A 156 2.93 17.53 -8.37
CA TYR A 156 1.66 17.82 -7.70
C TYR A 156 1.64 17.31 -6.26
N ASP A 157 0.99 18.05 -5.36
CA ASP A 157 0.69 17.59 -4.00
C ASP A 157 -0.25 16.39 -4.03
N GLU A 158 -1.24 16.44 -4.93
CA GLU A 158 -2.12 15.33 -5.22
C GLU A 158 -1.54 14.49 -6.38
N GLY A 159 -1.86 13.21 -6.46
CA GLY A 159 -1.55 12.38 -7.63
C GLY A 159 -0.90 11.06 -7.26
N THR A 160 -0.75 10.17 -8.24
CA THR A 160 -0.19 8.85 -7.98
C THR A 160 1.33 8.93 -7.82
N SER A 161 1.83 8.46 -6.67
CA SER A 161 3.25 8.42 -6.32
C SER A 161 3.83 7.05 -6.68
N PHE A 162 4.83 7.03 -7.56
CA PHE A 162 5.53 5.81 -7.96
C PHE A 162 6.92 5.71 -7.33
N PRO A 163 7.49 4.49 -7.24
CA PRO A 163 8.91 4.31 -6.95
C PRO A 163 9.79 4.90 -8.09
N THR A 164 11.09 5.04 -7.82
CA THR A 164 12.07 5.50 -8.81
C THR A 164 12.30 4.47 -9.91
N ALA A 165 12.82 4.89 -11.07
CA ALA A 165 13.13 3.99 -12.18
C ALA A 165 14.03 2.81 -11.77
N MET A 166 15.00 3.05 -10.89
CA MET A 166 15.87 1.99 -10.37
C MET A 166 15.10 0.97 -9.52
N ALA A 167 14.15 1.39 -8.69
CA ALA A 167 13.28 0.47 -7.96
C ALA A 167 12.36 -0.33 -8.90
N LEU A 168 11.82 0.28 -9.97
CA LEU A 168 11.07 -0.45 -11.01
C LEU A 168 11.95 -1.51 -11.68
N ALA A 169 13.19 -1.16 -11.99
CA ALA A 169 14.11 -2.11 -12.60
C ALA A 169 14.49 -3.25 -11.65
N ALA A 170 14.63 -2.96 -10.36
CA ALA A 170 14.88 -3.95 -9.33
C ALA A 170 13.73 -4.96 -9.18
N ALA A 171 12.48 -4.52 -9.41
CA ALA A 171 11.31 -5.38 -9.46
C ALA A 171 11.31 -6.35 -10.65
N GLY A 172 11.97 -5.98 -11.75
CA GLY A 172 12.29 -6.88 -12.86
C GLY A 172 11.20 -7.06 -13.94
N ASP A 173 10.06 -6.39 -13.91
CA ASP A 173 9.06 -6.47 -14.99
C ASP A 173 8.92 -5.12 -15.74
N PRO A 174 9.36 -5.01 -17.01
CA PRO A 174 9.15 -3.81 -17.83
C PRO A 174 7.67 -3.41 -17.98
N LYS A 175 6.71 -4.32 -17.76
CA LYS A 175 5.28 -3.96 -17.74
C LYS A 175 4.96 -2.94 -16.64
N ASP A 176 5.71 -2.94 -15.54
CA ASP A 176 5.53 -1.96 -14.47
C ASP A 176 5.87 -0.55 -14.97
N ALA A 177 6.88 -0.40 -15.83
CA ALA A 177 7.19 0.86 -16.51
C ALA A 177 6.11 1.28 -17.52
N TYR A 178 5.49 0.33 -18.24
CA TYR A 178 4.32 0.63 -19.08
C TYR A 178 3.15 1.15 -18.26
N THR A 179 2.81 0.47 -17.16
CA THR A 179 1.74 0.85 -16.24
C THR A 179 1.97 2.25 -15.66
N MET A 180 3.19 2.51 -15.20
CA MET A 180 3.59 3.82 -14.70
C MET A 180 3.43 4.91 -15.76
N GLY A 181 3.92 4.69 -16.98
CA GLY A 181 3.75 5.63 -18.09
C GLY A 181 2.28 5.88 -18.44
N LYS A 182 1.46 4.83 -18.44
CA LYS A 182 0.02 4.89 -18.69
C LYS A 182 -0.71 5.74 -17.64
N ILE A 183 -0.54 5.43 -16.35
CA ILE A 183 -1.23 6.16 -15.26
C ILE A 183 -0.76 7.62 -15.25
N THR A 184 0.54 7.85 -15.38
CA THR A 184 1.12 9.20 -15.46
C THR A 184 0.52 10.01 -16.59
N ALA A 185 0.38 9.44 -17.79
CA ALA A 185 -0.22 10.14 -18.93
C ALA A 185 -1.71 10.43 -18.72
N LEU A 186 -2.48 9.50 -18.16
CA LEU A 186 -3.89 9.69 -17.87
C LEU A 186 -4.12 10.83 -16.87
N GLU A 187 -3.34 10.84 -15.78
CA GLU A 187 -3.40 11.91 -14.77
C GLU A 187 -2.91 13.25 -15.33
N ALA A 188 -1.79 13.27 -16.05
CA ALA A 188 -1.28 14.48 -16.71
C ALA A 188 -2.34 15.10 -17.63
N ARG A 189 -2.98 14.28 -18.47
CA ARG A 189 -4.04 14.75 -19.39
C ARG A 189 -5.25 15.30 -18.65
N ALA A 190 -5.56 14.82 -17.46
CA ALA A 190 -6.67 15.30 -16.65
C ALA A 190 -6.42 16.73 -16.12
N THR A 191 -5.16 17.09 -15.83
CA THR A 191 -4.78 18.43 -15.34
C THR A 191 -4.39 19.42 -16.44
N GLY A 192 -4.45 19.01 -17.71
CA GLY A 192 -4.07 19.85 -18.85
C GLY A 192 -2.59 19.78 -19.21
N VAL A 193 -1.83 18.85 -18.62
CA VAL A 193 -0.46 18.52 -19.01
C VAL A 193 -0.49 17.50 -20.15
N HIS A 194 0.31 17.71 -21.18
CA HIS A 194 0.32 16.89 -22.39
C HIS A 194 1.67 16.21 -22.63
N TRP A 195 2.74 16.80 -22.10
CA TRP A 195 4.11 16.43 -22.42
C TRP A 195 4.83 15.93 -21.16
N VAL A 196 5.06 14.63 -21.10
CA VAL A 196 5.75 13.99 -19.98
C VAL A 196 7.24 14.02 -20.26
N TYR A 197 8.01 14.75 -19.45
CA TYR A 197 9.47 14.79 -19.52
C TYR A 197 10.09 13.56 -18.82
N ALA A 198 9.72 12.37 -19.30
CA ALA A 198 10.19 11.06 -18.86
C ALA A 198 9.99 10.04 -20.02
N PRO A 199 10.74 8.94 -20.07
CA PRO A 199 11.64 8.44 -19.03
C PRO A 199 13.07 8.99 -19.15
N ASP A 200 13.77 9.03 -18.01
CA ASP A 200 15.22 9.03 -18.01
C ASP A 200 15.71 7.75 -18.72
N SER A 201 16.58 7.95 -19.69
CA SER A 201 17.10 6.98 -20.65
C SER A 201 18.62 6.87 -20.54
N ASP A 202 19.21 7.44 -19.49
CA ASP A 202 20.63 7.37 -19.21
C ASP A 202 20.98 6.00 -18.60
N VAL A 203 22.15 5.48 -18.93
CA VAL A 203 22.67 4.23 -18.36
C VAL A 203 23.57 4.58 -17.19
N ASN A 204 23.17 4.25 -15.96
CA ASN A 204 23.94 4.60 -14.76
C ASN A 204 25.12 3.64 -14.54
N ASN A 205 26.17 3.81 -15.35
CA ASN A 205 27.42 3.04 -15.28
C ASN A 205 28.48 3.68 -14.36
N ASN A 206 28.25 4.90 -13.87
CA ASN A 206 29.11 5.57 -12.89
C ASN A 206 28.40 5.65 -11.52
N PRO A 207 28.86 4.90 -10.50
CA PRO A 207 28.32 4.96 -9.14
C PRO A 207 28.39 6.35 -8.48
N GLY A 208 29.37 7.16 -8.88
CA GLY A 208 29.57 8.51 -8.37
C GLY A 208 28.68 9.57 -9.03
N ASN A 209 27.80 9.18 -9.96
CA ASN A 209 26.91 10.13 -10.62
C ASN A 209 25.92 10.74 -9.61
N PRO A 210 25.96 12.06 -9.37
CA PRO A 210 25.14 12.69 -8.33
C PRO A 210 23.74 13.06 -8.81
N ILE A 211 23.45 12.96 -10.12
CA ILE A 211 22.25 13.52 -10.73
C ILE A 211 21.38 12.50 -11.46
N ILE A 212 21.95 11.42 -12.00
CA ILE A 212 21.20 10.31 -12.64
C ILE A 212 20.86 9.27 -11.57
N ASN A 213 21.83 8.47 -11.14
CA ASN A 213 21.70 7.54 -10.01
C ASN A 213 20.35 6.77 -10.07
N THR A 214 19.53 6.84 -9.03
CA THR A 214 18.22 6.17 -8.95
C THR A 214 17.18 6.58 -10.02
N ARG A 215 17.41 7.67 -10.77
CA ARG A 215 16.53 8.09 -11.88
C ARG A 215 16.71 7.20 -13.11
N SER A 216 17.85 6.53 -13.25
CA SER A 216 18.07 5.53 -14.29
C SER A 216 17.49 4.17 -13.89
N PHE A 217 17.13 3.36 -14.88
CA PHE A 217 16.76 1.96 -14.68
C PHE A 217 17.96 1.04 -14.36
N GLY A 218 19.21 1.48 -14.48
CA GLY A 218 20.37 0.68 -14.08
C GLY A 218 21.59 0.81 -14.99
N GLU A 219 22.53 -0.13 -14.87
CA GLU A 219 23.83 -0.09 -15.58
C GLU A 219 23.86 -0.92 -16.88
N ASN A 220 22.87 -1.80 -17.11
CA ASN A 220 22.82 -2.64 -18.30
C ASN A 220 22.05 -1.92 -19.43
N PRO A 221 22.69 -1.56 -20.56
CA PRO A 221 22.06 -0.75 -21.61
C PRO A 221 20.86 -1.42 -22.27
N GLN A 222 20.88 -2.75 -22.47
CA GLN A 222 19.74 -3.48 -23.05
C GLN A 222 18.56 -3.50 -22.08
N ARG A 223 18.83 -3.67 -20.78
CA ARG A 223 17.78 -3.66 -19.77
C ARG A 223 17.15 -2.28 -19.63
N VAL A 224 17.97 -1.23 -19.59
CA VAL A 224 17.48 0.16 -19.60
C VAL A 224 16.61 0.42 -20.84
N ALA A 225 17.05 -0.03 -22.03
CA ALA A 225 16.28 0.09 -23.26
C ALA A 225 14.90 -0.58 -23.22
N GLU A 226 14.76 -1.73 -22.55
CA GLU A 226 13.48 -2.42 -22.37
C GLU A 226 12.49 -1.61 -21.53
N PHE A 227 12.94 -1.10 -20.37
CA PHE A 227 12.12 -0.28 -19.49
C PHE A 227 11.77 1.08 -20.12
N VAL A 228 12.74 1.74 -20.77
CA VAL A 228 12.52 2.97 -21.54
C VAL A 228 11.44 2.75 -22.61
N SER A 229 11.56 1.67 -23.40
CA SER A 229 10.57 1.34 -24.43
C SER A 229 9.18 1.11 -23.86
N ALA A 230 9.08 0.44 -22.71
CA ALA A 230 7.80 0.17 -22.05
C ALA A 230 7.15 1.45 -21.52
N PHE A 231 7.90 2.31 -20.83
CA PHE A 231 7.40 3.60 -20.34
C PHE A 231 6.94 4.50 -21.48
N VAL A 232 7.76 4.62 -22.54
CA VAL A 232 7.41 5.40 -23.74
C VAL A 232 6.07 4.93 -24.30
N LYS A 233 5.89 3.62 -24.52
CA LYS A 233 4.62 3.08 -25.00
C LYS A 233 3.47 3.37 -24.04
N GLY A 234 3.69 3.25 -22.73
CA GLY A 234 2.69 3.55 -21.71
C GLY A 234 2.15 4.99 -21.85
N VAL A 235 3.03 5.97 -22.03
CA VAL A 235 2.63 7.37 -22.22
C VAL A 235 1.99 7.60 -23.58
N GLU A 236 2.64 7.14 -24.66
CA GLU A 236 2.23 7.41 -26.05
C GLU A 236 0.86 6.78 -26.40
N ASP A 237 0.60 5.56 -25.90
CA ASP A 237 -0.68 4.86 -26.10
C ASP A 237 -1.85 5.54 -25.39
N ASN A 238 -1.57 6.30 -24.32
CA ASN A 238 -2.57 6.92 -23.44
C ASN A 238 -2.65 8.44 -23.62
N GLY A 239 -2.19 8.94 -24.77
CA GLY A 239 -2.46 10.31 -25.22
C GLY A 239 -1.52 11.37 -24.65
N GLY A 240 -0.38 10.98 -24.07
CA GLY A 240 0.72 11.88 -23.72
C GLY A 240 1.83 11.90 -24.78
N LEU A 241 2.78 12.83 -24.63
CA LEU A 241 4.04 12.85 -25.36
C LEU A 241 5.16 12.42 -24.41
N ALA A 242 5.80 11.28 -24.66
CA ALA A 242 6.95 10.83 -23.88
C ALA A 242 8.22 11.57 -24.32
N THR A 243 9.20 11.66 -23.42
CA THR A 243 10.50 12.30 -23.68
C THR A 243 11.65 11.45 -23.18
N ALA A 244 12.45 10.91 -24.09
CA ALA A 244 13.71 10.26 -23.72
C ALA A 244 14.77 11.32 -23.38
N LYS A 245 15.47 11.16 -22.25
CA LYS A 245 16.45 12.14 -21.75
C LYS A 245 17.60 11.47 -20.98
N HIS A 246 18.81 12.03 -20.90
CA HIS A 246 19.25 13.31 -21.46
C HIS A 246 20.24 13.04 -22.60
N PHE A 247 19.82 13.28 -23.85
CA PHE A 247 20.60 12.93 -25.03
C PHE A 247 21.91 13.73 -25.12
N PRO A 248 23.07 13.09 -25.43
CA PRO A 248 23.23 11.71 -25.89
C PRO A 248 23.52 10.65 -24.80
N GLY A 249 23.41 10.99 -23.52
CA GLY A 249 23.66 10.09 -22.39
C GLY A 249 24.44 10.77 -21.26
N HIS A 250 23.80 10.98 -20.11
CA HIS A 250 24.36 11.67 -18.93
C HIS A 250 24.86 10.72 -17.83
N GLY A 251 24.62 9.41 -17.99
CA GLY A 251 24.80 8.42 -16.92
C GLY A 251 26.24 8.23 -16.40
N ASP A 252 27.26 8.67 -17.15
CA ASP A 252 28.68 8.51 -16.81
C ASP A 252 29.34 9.76 -16.19
N THR A 253 28.59 10.84 -15.98
CA THR A 253 29.17 12.09 -15.47
C THR A 253 29.37 12.05 -13.95
N ALA A 254 30.48 12.64 -13.50
CA ALA A 254 30.78 12.84 -12.07
C ALA A 254 30.51 14.29 -11.60
N ALA A 255 30.03 15.16 -12.50
CA ALA A 255 29.74 16.57 -12.25
C ALA A 255 28.27 16.88 -12.56
N ASP A 256 27.68 17.80 -11.79
CA ASP A 256 26.30 18.22 -11.96
C ASP A 256 26.16 19.33 -13.02
N SER A 257 25.38 19.07 -14.07
CA SER A 257 25.10 20.01 -15.16
C SER A 257 24.40 21.30 -14.72
N HIS A 258 23.79 21.31 -13.54
CA HIS A 258 23.19 22.52 -12.96
C HIS A 258 24.25 23.50 -12.43
N ILE A 259 25.48 23.03 -12.20
CA ILE A 259 26.58 23.81 -11.63
C ILE A 259 27.60 24.20 -12.71
N ASP A 260 28.07 23.23 -13.50
CA ASP A 260 29.03 23.44 -14.60
C ASP A 260 28.79 22.45 -15.74
N LEU A 261 29.54 22.50 -16.84
CA LEU A 261 29.39 21.65 -18.02
C LEU A 261 30.06 20.27 -17.82
N PRO A 262 29.32 19.17 -17.63
CA PRO A 262 29.90 17.84 -17.45
C PRO A 262 30.44 17.30 -18.77
N VAL A 263 31.50 16.49 -18.71
CA VAL A 263 32.18 15.95 -19.89
C VAL A 263 32.03 14.44 -19.95
N ILE A 264 31.63 13.91 -21.11
CA ILE A 264 31.66 12.49 -21.43
C ILE A 264 32.94 12.20 -22.22
N HIS A 265 33.92 11.57 -21.55
CA HIS A 265 35.22 11.22 -22.16
C HIS A 265 35.17 9.96 -23.04
N ALA A 266 33.98 9.41 -23.30
CA ALA A 266 33.78 8.22 -24.10
C ALA A 266 34.25 8.40 -25.55
N ASN A 267 34.82 7.34 -26.13
CA ASN A 267 35.02 7.28 -27.58
C ASN A 267 33.70 6.94 -28.29
N ARG A 268 33.68 7.05 -29.62
CA ARG A 268 32.47 6.79 -30.41
C ARG A 268 31.94 5.36 -30.24
N ASP A 269 32.81 4.36 -30.18
CA ASP A 269 32.41 2.95 -30.05
C ASP A 269 31.66 2.66 -28.73
N ARG A 270 32.10 3.26 -27.62
CA ARG A 270 31.38 3.17 -26.34
C ARG A 270 30.00 3.82 -26.43
N LEU A 271 29.92 5.04 -26.99
CA LEU A 271 28.64 5.74 -27.18
C LEU A 271 27.65 4.87 -27.96
N GLU A 272 28.10 4.15 -29.00
CA GLU A 272 27.25 3.26 -29.80
C GLU A 272 26.66 2.09 -28.99
N HIS A 273 27.45 1.51 -28.08
CA HIS A 273 27.11 0.26 -27.38
C HIS A 273 26.57 0.45 -25.95
N LEU A 274 26.64 1.66 -25.41
CA LEU A 274 26.18 1.98 -24.06
C LEU A 274 25.19 3.14 -24.06
N GLU A 275 25.66 4.38 -24.26
CA GLU A 275 24.85 5.58 -24.05
C GLU A 275 23.69 5.69 -25.06
N LEU A 276 23.93 5.37 -26.35
CA LEU A 276 22.92 5.52 -27.41
C LEU A 276 21.92 4.36 -27.49
N VAL A 277 22.12 3.27 -26.75
CA VAL A 277 21.26 2.08 -26.82
C VAL A 277 19.82 2.38 -26.37
N PRO A 278 19.57 3.00 -25.20
CA PRO A 278 18.21 3.34 -24.79
C PRO A 278 17.53 4.37 -25.69
N PHE A 279 18.28 5.34 -26.24
CA PHE A 279 17.72 6.32 -27.17
C PHE A 279 17.25 5.69 -28.48
N ARG A 280 18.01 4.75 -29.06
CA ARG A 280 17.54 3.99 -30.24
C ARG A 280 16.27 3.20 -29.93
N ALA A 281 16.18 2.61 -28.75
CA ALA A 281 15.01 1.87 -28.32
C ALA A 281 13.79 2.78 -28.13
N ALA A 282 13.97 3.98 -27.56
CA ALA A 282 12.94 5.00 -27.45
C ALA A 282 12.44 5.47 -28.83
N ILE A 283 13.35 5.79 -29.75
CA ILE A 283 13.03 6.17 -31.14
C ILE A 283 12.26 5.05 -31.84
N SER A 284 12.74 3.82 -31.73
CA SER A 284 12.08 2.64 -32.32
C SER A 284 10.70 2.36 -31.73
N SER A 285 10.49 2.74 -30.46
CA SER A 285 9.19 2.65 -29.78
C SER A 285 8.25 3.82 -30.08
N GLY A 286 8.69 4.81 -30.88
CA GLY A 286 7.86 5.93 -31.32
C GLY A 286 7.81 7.11 -30.35
N VAL A 287 8.86 7.33 -29.56
CA VAL A 287 8.93 8.47 -28.62
C VAL A 287 8.68 9.81 -29.32
N SER A 288 7.78 10.63 -28.75
CA SER A 288 7.40 11.92 -29.33
C SER A 288 8.48 12.99 -29.22
N SER A 289 9.29 12.92 -28.16
CA SER A 289 10.28 13.93 -27.81
C SER A 289 11.63 13.32 -27.37
N VAL A 290 12.72 14.03 -27.64
CA VAL A 290 14.03 13.79 -27.06
C VAL A 290 14.52 15.08 -26.41
N MET A 291 14.87 15.01 -25.13
CA MET A 291 15.48 16.13 -24.41
C MET A 291 17.00 15.99 -24.45
N THR A 292 17.69 17.05 -24.84
CA THR A 292 19.16 17.10 -24.86
C THR A 292 19.72 17.54 -23.52
N GLY A 293 20.77 16.86 -23.04
CA GLY A 293 21.54 17.29 -21.87
C GLY A 293 22.59 18.35 -22.20
N HIS A 294 22.89 19.22 -21.24
CA HIS A 294 23.99 20.18 -21.33
C HIS A 294 25.32 19.49 -21.01
N LEU A 295 25.86 18.75 -21.98
CA LEU A 295 27.03 17.88 -21.84
C LEU A 295 28.09 18.19 -22.90
N SER A 296 29.36 18.18 -22.55
CA SER A 296 30.47 18.18 -23.52
C SER A 296 30.75 16.73 -23.96
N VAL A 297 30.79 16.48 -25.27
CA VAL A 297 31.02 15.14 -25.85
C VAL A 297 32.08 15.22 -26.95
N PRO A 298 33.38 15.30 -26.59
CA PRO A 298 34.48 15.57 -27.52
C PRO A 298 34.59 14.59 -28.70
N ALA A 299 34.12 13.36 -28.54
CA ALA A 299 34.13 12.35 -29.61
C ALA A 299 33.20 12.66 -30.78
N ILE A 300 32.25 13.61 -30.62
CA ILE A 300 31.32 14.03 -31.68
C ILE A 300 31.41 15.54 -31.91
N GLU A 301 31.53 16.34 -30.84
CA GLU A 301 31.73 17.79 -30.91
C GLU A 301 33.13 18.16 -30.37
N PRO A 302 34.11 18.42 -31.25
CA PRO A 302 35.48 18.68 -30.82
C PRO A 302 35.66 19.98 -30.02
N ASP A 303 34.77 20.97 -30.16
CA ASP A 303 34.83 22.19 -29.36
C ASP A 303 34.37 21.91 -27.91
N PRO A 304 35.27 21.94 -26.91
CA PRO A 304 34.93 21.59 -25.54
C PRO A 304 33.93 22.56 -24.90
N ASN A 305 33.78 23.77 -25.47
CA ASN A 305 32.86 24.78 -24.96
C ASN A 305 31.44 24.66 -25.53
N THR A 306 31.23 23.85 -26.57
CA THR A 306 29.92 23.68 -27.19
C THR A 306 29.22 22.45 -26.59
N PRO A 307 28.19 22.63 -25.73
CA PRO A 307 27.45 21.51 -25.18
C PRO A 307 26.62 20.81 -26.25
N ALA A 308 26.21 19.56 -25.99
CA ALA A 308 25.36 18.76 -26.87
C ALA A 308 24.08 19.52 -27.28
N THR A 309 23.49 20.29 -26.38
CA THR A 309 22.32 21.15 -26.65
C THR A 309 22.57 22.23 -27.71
N LEU A 310 23.81 22.66 -27.90
CA LEU A 310 24.20 23.71 -28.84
C LEU A 310 25.00 23.16 -30.05
N SER A 311 25.24 21.85 -30.11
CA SER A 311 26.05 21.22 -31.17
C SER A 311 25.19 20.74 -32.34
N HIS A 312 25.46 21.28 -33.52
CA HIS A 312 24.86 20.80 -34.77
C HIS A 312 25.27 19.36 -35.09
N ASN A 313 26.53 18.98 -34.78
CA ASN A 313 27.05 17.64 -34.99
C ASN A 313 26.26 16.59 -34.19
N ILE A 314 25.83 16.94 -32.98
CA ILE A 314 25.08 16.03 -32.10
C ILE A 314 23.58 16.07 -32.41
N LEU A 315 22.94 17.24 -32.50
CA LEU A 315 21.49 17.31 -32.65
C LEU A 315 21.01 17.05 -34.08
N THR A 316 21.74 17.54 -35.08
CA THR A 316 21.39 17.32 -36.49
C THR A 316 22.16 16.15 -37.08
N GLY A 317 23.50 16.13 -36.92
CA GLY A 317 24.34 15.04 -37.43
C GLY A 317 23.93 13.68 -36.86
N LEU A 318 24.12 13.51 -35.55
CA LEU A 318 23.82 12.24 -34.89
C LEU A 318 22.31 11.99 -34.75
N LEU A 319 21.57 12.84 -34.05
CA LEU A 319 20.18 12.53 -33.68
C LEU A 319 19.21 12.54 -34.88
N ARG A 320 19.23 13.60 -35.70
CA ARG A 320 18.33 13.70 -36.86
C ARG A 320 18.74 12.76 -38.01
N ASN A 321 20.01 12.79 -38.41
CA ASN A 321 20.44 12.10 -39.63
C ASN A 321 20.82 10.64 -39.37
N GLU A 322 21.74 10.37 -38.45
CA GLU A 322 22.23 9.00 -38.22
C GLU A 322 21.21 8.12 -37.46
N LEU A 323 20.59 8.64 -36.40
CA LEU A 323 19.57 7.92 -35.64
C LEU A 323 18.16 8.01 -36.26
N GLY A 324 17.99 8.85 -37.29
CA GLY A 324 16.72 8.99 -38.02
C GLY A 324 15.57 9.57 -37.18
N TYR A 325 15.87 10.38 -36.16
CA TYR A 325 14.82 10.91 -35.29
C TYR A 325 14.06 12.07 -35.94
N HIS A 326 12.73 11.97 -36.00
CA HIS A 326 11.88 12.98 -36.65
C HIS A 326 10.87 13.67 -35.72
N GLY A 327 10.89 13.37 -34.42
CA GLY A 327 10.04 14.00 -33.39
C GLY A 327 10.59 15.35 -32.89
N LEU A 328 10.12 15.80 -31.73
CA LEU A 328 10.54 17.07 -31.12
C LEU A 328 11.89 16.95 -30.41
N ILE A 329 12.80 17.89 -30.68
CA ILE A 329 14.01 18.08 -29.89
C ILE A 329 13.77 19.25 -28.94
N VAL A 330 13.80 18.99 -27.64
CA VAL A 330 13.64 20.00 -26.58
C VAL A 330 14.94 20.15 -25.81
N THR A 331 15.30 21.36 -25.40
CA THR A 331 16.44 21.56 -24.51
C THR A 331 16.13 21.04 -23.11
N ASP A 332 17.17 20.70 -22.33
CA ASP A 332 17.06 20.81 -20.88
C ASP A 332 16.85 22.29 -20.47
N ALA A 333 16.63 22.56 -19.18
CA ALA A 333 16.36 23.91 -18.69
C ALA A 333 17.52 24.87 -19.00
N MET A 334 17.27 25.86 -19.87
CA MET A 334 18.30 26.79 -20.35
C MET A 334 18.83 27.75 -19.27
N GLU A 335 18.23 27.75 -18.07
CA GLU A 335 18.73 28.44 -16.88
C GLU A 335 19.87 27.73 -16.15
N MET A 336 20.18 26.49 -16.51
CA MET A 336 21.23 25.68 -15.88
C MET A 336 22.64 26.23 -16.13
N GLY A 337 23.54 26.03 -15.15
CA GLY A 337 24.93 26.50 -15.18
C GLY A 337 25.75 26.00 -16.38
N GLY A 338 25.47 24.79 -16.87
CA GLY A 338 26.10 24.26 -18.09
C GLY A 338 25.92 25.13 -19.35
N ILE A 339 24.94 26.04 -19.35
CA ILE A 339 24.69 27.03 -20.41
C ILE A 339 25.01 28.46 -19.93
N THR A 340 24.39 28.89 -18.83
CA THR A 340 24.36 30.31 -18.42
C THR A 340 25.71 30.86 -18.01
N VAL A 341 26.66 30.01 -17.59
CA VAL A 341 28.04 30.41 -17.29
C VAL A 341 28.81 30.86 -18.55
N ARG A 342 28.42 30.37 -19.73
CA ARG A 342 29.21 30.55 -20.98
C ARG A 342 28.50 31.38 -22.03
N TYR A 343 27.17 31.38 -22.04
CA TYR A 343 26.38 32.01 -23.09
C TYR A 343 25.31 32.92 -22.51
N ALA A 344 25.17 34.12 -23.08
CA ALA A 344 24.04 34.98 -22.79
C ALA A 344 22.72 34.29 -23.20
N PRO A 345 21.60 34.47 -22.46
CA PRO A 345 20.35 33.75 -22.69
C PRO A 345 19.87 33.76 -24.16
N GLY A 346 19.90 34.94 -24.81
CA GLY A 346 19.47 35.07 -26.20
C GLY A 346 20.38 34.34 -27.20
N GLU A 347 21.70 34.43 -27.03
CA GLU A 347 22.66 33.74 -27.90
C GLU A 347 22.59 32.22 -27.72
N ALA A 348 22.36 31.74 -26.49
CA ALA A 348 22.17 30.32 -26.22
C ALA A 348 20.93 29.77 -26.94
N ALA A 349 19.80 30.49 -26.91
CA ALA A 349 18.58 30.12 -27.63
C ALA A 349 18.80 30.06 -29.15
N VAL A 350 19.49 31.06 -29.72
CA VAL A 350 19.84 31.09 -31.16
C VAL A 350 20.70 29.88 -31.55
N ARG A 351 21.74 29.57 -30.76
CA ARG A 351 22.61 28.41 -31.00
C ARG A 351 21.87 27.10 -30.93
N ALA A 352 21.01 26.92 -29.92
CA ALA A 352 20.20 25.72 -29.76
C ALA A 352 19.32 25.48 -30.99
N VAL A 353 18.58 26.50 -31.44
CA VAL A 353 17.70 26.39 -32.61
C VAL A 353 18.49 26.11 -33.89
N ALA A 354 19.63 26.80 -34.09
CA ALA A 354 20.52 26.58 -35.21
C ALA A 354 21.13 25.15 -35.22
N ALA A 355 21.39 24.58 -34.05
CA ALA A 355 21.93 23.23 -33.90
C ALA A 355 20.93 22.13 -34.24
N GLY A 356 19.62 22.36 -34.04
CA GLY A 356 18.58 21.37 -34.35
C GLY A 356 17.39 21.33 -33.40
N VAL A 357 17.41 22.13 -32.33
CA VAL A 357 16.33 22.20 -31.34
C VAL A 357 15.04 22.74 -31.96
N ASP A 358 13.90 22.16 -31.57
CA ASP A 358 12.57 22.67 -31.89
C ASP A 358 11.96 23.47 -30.73
N CYS A 359 12.26 23.11 -29.47
CA CYS A 359 11.68 23.75 -28.28
C CYS A 359 12.77 24.16 -27.29
N VAL A 360 12.86 25.46 -26.99
CA VAL A 360 13.76 26.05 -25.98
C VAL A 360 13.01 26.16 -24.67
N LEU A 361 13.44 25.36 -23.69
CA LEU A 361 12.80 25.21 -22.38
C LEU A 361 13.45 26.13 -21.34
N MET A 362 12.63 26.86 -20.59
CA MET A 362 13.04 27.67 -19.43
C MET A 362 14.22 28.62 -19.74
N SER A 363 14.08 29.44 -20.78
CA SER A 363 15.02 30.56 -20.99
C SER A 363 14.99 31.49 -19.77
N PRO A 364 16.14 31.87 -19.18
CA PRO A 364 16.20 32.79 -18.03
C PRO A 364 15.49 34.12 -18.26
N VAL A 365 15.53 34.59 -19.51
CA VAL A 365 14.89 35.83 -19.95
C VAL A 365 14.19 35.53 -21.28
N PRO A 366 12.89 35.16 -21.26
CA PRO A 366 12.15 34.81 -22.46
C PRO A 366 12.16 35.90 -23.54
N ASP A 367 12.00 37.17 -23.16
CA ASP A 367 12.07 38.32 -24.06
C ASP A 367 13.40 38.40 -24.81
N ALA A 368 14.52 38.27 -24.11
CA ALA A 368 15.85 38.32 -24.72
C ALA A 368 16.08 37.15 -25.69
N ALA A 369 15.53 35.98 -25.39
CA ALA A 369 15.55 34.84 -26.31
C ALA A 369 14.70 35.11 -27.56
N PHE A 370 13.52 35.68 -27.38
CA PHE A 370 12.64 36.05 -28.48
C PHE A 370 13.30 37.08 -29.41
N GLU A 371 13.81 38.18 -28.86
CA GLU A 371 14.49 39.25 -29.62
C GLU A 371 15.73 38.73 -30.36
N ALA A 372 16.55 37.89 -29.70
CA ALA A 372 17.73 37.31 -30.33
C ALA A 372 17.37 36.37 -31.49
N LEU A 373 16.32 35.57 -31.34
CA LEU A 373 15.81 34.71 -32.42
C LEU A 373 15.25 35.55 -33.58
N GLN A 374 14.55 36.66 -33.29
CA GLN A 374 14.11 37.59 -34.33
C GLN A 374 15.31 38.15 -35.10
N GLY A 375 16.35 38.59 -34.40
CA GLY A 375 17.60 39.07 -35.00
C GLY A 375 18.30 38.00 -35.84
N ALA A 376 18.35 36.76 -35.36
CA ALA A 376 18.97 35.62 -36.05
C ALA A 376 18.21 35.23 -37.33
N VAL A 377 16.87 35.28 -37.32
CA VAL A 377 16.06 35.03 -38.53
C VAL A 377 16.21 36.17 -39.52
N LYS A 378 16.20 37.42 -39.05
CA LYS A 378 16.35 38.61 -39.91
C LYS A 378 17.72 38.66 -40.59
N SER A 379 18.78 38.24 -39.90
CA SER A 379 20.15 38.19 -40.45
C SER A 379 20.42 36.96 -41.31
N GLY A 380 19.53 35.95 -41.31
CA GLY A 380 19.71 34.69 -42.04
C GLY A 380 20.55 33.64 -41.31
N ARG A 381 21.00 33.91 -40.07
CA ARG A 381 21.67 32.91 -39.23
C ARG A 381 20.77 31.70 -38.94
N ILE A 382 19.46 31.94 -38.86
CA ILE A 382 18.42 30.90 -38.89
C ILE A 382 17.57 31.14 -40.13
N SER A 383 17.52 30.17 -41.04
CA SER A 383 16.68 30.29 -42.24
C SER A 383 15.20 30.15 -41.90
N LYS A 384 14.33 30.71 -42.76
CA LYS A 384 12.88 30.58 -42.60
C LYS A 384 12.44 29.12 -42.72
N GLU A 385 13.12 28.35 -43.56
CA GLU A 385 12.86 26.93 -43.77
C GLU A 385 13.16 26.14 -42.49
N ARG A 386 14.31 26.42 -41.84
CA ARG A 386 14.69 25.79 -40.57
C ARG A 386 13.70 26.11 -39.45
N LEU A 387 13.24 27.37 -39.39
CA LEU A 387 12.19 27.81 -38.47
C LEU A 387 10.87 27.07 -38.74
N ASP A 388 10.45 27.01 -40.01
CA ASP A 388 9.22 26.34 -40.42
C ASP A 388 9.24 24.84 -40.14
N GLU A 389 10.39 24.18 -40.24
CA GLU A 389 10.56 22.79 -39.84
C GLU A 389 10.26 22.57 -38.36
N SER A 390 10.85 23.38 -37.46
CA SER A 390 10.58 23.28 -36.01
C SER A 390 9.11 23.51 -35.70
N VAL A 391 8.56 24.63 -36.18
CA VAL A 391 7.16 25.00 -35.90
C VAL A 391 6.20 23.95 -36.46
N ARG A 392 6.49 23.36 -37.63
CA ARG A 392 5.69 22.25 -38.16
C ARG A 392 5.69 21.05 -37.22
N ARG A 393 6.83 20.66 -36.63
CA ARG A 393 6.86 19.55 -35.66
C ARG A 393 6.02 19.86 -34.42
N ILE A 394 6.09 21.09 -33.92
CA ILE A 394 5.31 21.55 -32.75
C ILE A 394 3.80 21.54 -33.06
N LEU A 395 3.39 22.07 -34.21
CA LEU A 395 2.00 22.03 -34.65
C LEU A 395 1.52 20.58 -34.86
N ARG A 396 2.36 19.67 -35.38
CA ARG A 396 2.03 18.24 -35.48
C ARG A 396 1.78 17.61 -34.12
N ALA A 397 2.60 17.91 -33.11
CA ALA A 397 2.38 17.42 -31.76
C ALA A 397 1.04 17.93 -31.18
N LYS A 398 0.74 19.23 -31.35
CA LYS A 398 -0.54 19.84 -30.94
C LYS A 398 -1.75 19.19 -31.61
N ALA A 399 -1.65 18.95 -32.93
CA ALA A 399 -2.71 18.32 -33.71
C ALA A 399 -2.90 16.84 -33.35
N ARG A 400 -1.80 16.10 -33.11
CA ARG A 400 -1.82 14.70 -32.67
C ARG A 400 -2.55 14.54 -31.33
N LEU A 401 -2.38 15.51 -30.43
CA LEU A 401 -3.06 15.56 -29.13
C LEU A 401 -4.50 16.10 -29.21
N GLY A 402 -4.99 16.45 -30.40
CA GLY A 402 -6.34 16.98 -30.62
C GLY A 402 -6.56 18.42 -30.15
N LEU A 403 -5.52 19.14 -29.76
CA LEU A 403 -5.63 20.47 -29.14
C LEU A 403 -6.16 21.55 -30.10
N ASN A 404 -6.07 21.32 -31.41
CA ASN A 404 -6.69 22.16 -32.42
C ASN A 404 -8.23 22.03 -32.47
N THR A 405 -8.78 21.00 -31.84
CA THR A 405 -10.23 20.74 -31.77
C THR A 405 -10.78 20.92 -30.35
N SER A 406 -10.08 20.41 -29.34
CA SER A 406 -10.42 20.56 -27.93
C SER A 406 -9.15 20.69 -27.10
N ARG A 407 -9.00 21.85 -26.43
CA ARG A 407 -7.81 22.20 -25.63
C ARG A 407 -8.13 22.54 -24.18
N LEU A 408 -9.39 22.42 -23.77
CA LEU A 408 -9.81 22.64 -22.39
C LEU A 408 -10.05 21.30 -21.70
N VAL A 409 -9.75 21.25 -20.41
CA VAL A 409 -10.03 20.10 -19.55
C VAL A 409 -11.28 20.33 -18.71
N ASP A 410 -12.01 19.27 -18.41
CA ASP A 410 -13.15 19.31 -17.49
C ASP A 410 -12.66 19.21 -16.05
N VAL A 411 -12.62 20.35 -15.36
CA VAL A 411 -12.14 20.47 -13.97
C VAL A 411 -13.02 19.65 -13.01
N ASN A 412 -14.31 19.46 -13.31
CA ASN A 412 -15.20 18.68 -12.45
C ASN A 412 -14.93 17.18 -12.53
N ALA A 413 -14.30 16.70 -13.61
CA ALA A 413 -13.95 15.30 -13.78
C ALA A 413 -12.68 14.88 -13.02
N LEU A 414 -11.90 15.83 -12.45
CA LEU A 414 -10.64 15.54 -11.77
C LEU A 414 -10.80 14.55 -10.60
N ASN A 415 -11.84 14.71 -9.78
CA ASN A 415 -12.16 13.81 -8.66
C ASN A 415 -12.30 12.32 -9.06
N HIS A 416 -12.48 12.02 -10.34
CA HIS A 416 -12.63 10.65 -10.85
C HIS A 416 -11.48 10.21 -11.77
N LYS A 417 -10.57 11.13 -12.12
CA LYS A 417 -9.52 10.91 -13.12
C LYS A 417 -8.11 11.16 -12.62
N PHE A 418 -7.96 11.50 -11.34
CA PHE A 418 -6.70 11.91 -10.75
C PHE A 418 -6.58 11.37 -9.32
N GLY A 419 -5.42 10.85 -8.93
CA GLY A 419 -5.17 10.34 -7.58
C GLY A 419 -6.05 9.15 -7.18
N SER A 420 -6.42 8.28 -8.13
CA SER A 420 -7.30 7.14 -7.87
C SER A 420 -6.70 6.18 -6.84
N VAL A 421 -7.49 5.74 -5.86
CA VAL A 421 -7.09 4.72 -4.87
C VAL A 421 -6.60 3.43 -5.54
N ALA A 422 -7.21 3.04 -6.66
CA ALA A 422 -6.78 1.86 -7.41
C ALA A 422 -5.37 2.03 -8.02
N TRP A 423 -5.05 3.24 -8.51
CA TRP A 423 -3.74 3.56 -9.07
C TRP A 423 -2.67 3.70 -7.99
N GLN A 424 -3.02 4.30 -6.85
CA GLN A 424 -2.13 4.33 -5.67
C GLN A 424 -1.79 2.91 -5.21
N LYS A 425 -2.78 2.00 -5.18
CA LYS A 425 -2.55 0.58 -4.88
C LYS A 425 -1.62 -0.06 -5.90
N GLU A 426 -1.85 0.18 -7.20
CA GLU A 426 -1.00 -0.38 -8.26
C GLU A 426 0.44 0.13 -8.17
N ALA A 427 0.65 1.42 -7.86
CA ALA A 427 1.96 2.01 -7.64
C ALA A 427 2.65 1.44 -6.39
N GLN A 428 1.89 1.23 -5.30
CA GLN A 428 2.38 0.56 -4.10
C GLN A 428 2.81 -0.88 -4.39
N ASP A 429 1.98 -1.64 -5.13
CA ASP A 429 2.29 -3.03 -5.48
C ASP A 429 3.57 -3.11 -6.34
N ILE A 430 3.81 -2.13 -7.23
CA ILE A 430 5.06 -1.99 -8.00
C ILE A 430 6.25 -1.72 -7.06
N SER A 431 6.10 -0.79 -6.12
CA SER A 431 7.13 -0.48 -5.11
C SER A 431 7.49 -1.69 -4.25
N ASP A 432 6.49 -2.45 -3.82
CA ASP A 432 6.66 -3.66 -3.00
C ASP A 432 7.56 -4.69 -3.69
N ARG A 433 7.50 -4.79 -5.02
CA ARG A 433 8.37 -5.70 -5.80
C ARG A 433 9.82 -5.24 -5.89
N GLY A 434 10.07 -3.93 -5.79
CA GLY A 434 11.39 -3.33 -5.97
C GLY A 434 12.29 -3.41 -4.76
N VAL A 435 11.75 -3.70 -3.56
CA VAL A 435 12.54 -3.82 -2.34
C VAL A 435 13.55 -4.95 -2.47
N THR A 436 14.82 -4.62 -2.23
CA THR A 436 15.96 -5.53 -2.44
C THR A 436 16.74 -5.70 -1.14
N LEU A 437 16.90 -6.93 -0.67
CA LEU A 437 17.75 -7.25 0.49
C LEU A 437 19.19 -7.50 0.01
N LEU A 438 20.12 -6.68 0.49
CA LEU A 438 21.54 -6.71 0.08
C LEU A 438 22.43 -7.46 1.06
N ARG A 439 22.03 -7.53 2.32
CA ARG A 439 22.75 -8.23 3.37
C ARG A 439 21.76 -8.62 4.46
N ASP A 440 21.90 -9.81 5.02
CA ASP A 440 21.21 -10.24 6.24
C ASP A 440 22.00 -11.38 6.91
N THR A 441 23.21 -11.04 7.33
CA THR A 441 24.13 -11.98 8.00
C THR A 441 23.55 -12.59 9.29
N PRO A 442 22.81 -11.83 10.13
CA PRO A 442 22.22 -12.38 11.35
C PRO A 442 20.88 -13.09 11.13
N HIS A 443 20.36 -13.13 9.89
CA HIS A 443 19.03 -13.66 9.57
C HIS A 443 17.90 -12.99 10.37
N LEU A 444 17.91 -11.64 10.42
CA LEU A 444 16.93 -10.86 11.18
C LEU A 444 15.55 -10.81 10.50
N LEU A 445 15.48 -11.00 9.19
CA LEU A 445 14.26 -10.80 8.41
C LEU A 445 13.57 -12.13 8.05
N PRO A 446 12.22 -12.18 8.09
CA PRO A 446 11.32 -11.12 8.53
C PRO A 446 11.26 -11.02 10.07
N LEU A 447 11.00 -9.81 10.58
CA LEU A 447 10.65 -9.56 11.97
C LEU A 447 9.30 -10.19 12.31
N ASP A 448 9.19 -10.68 13.55
CA ASP A 448 7.99 -11.35 14.05
C ASP A 448 7.13 -10.39 14.88
N GLY A 449 6.15 -9.76 14.24
CA GLY A 449 5.22 -8.85 14.91
C GLY A 449 4.28 -9.52 15.93
N THR A 450 4.26 -10.86 16.03
CA THR A 450 3.52 -11.58 17.07
C THR A 450 4.25 -11.58 18.40
N LYS A 451 5.55 -11.25 18.42
CA LYS A 451 6.38 -11.17 19.62
C LYS A 451 6.47 -9.75 20.17
N ALA A 452 6.62 -9.65 21.49
CA ALA A 452 6.80 -8.36 22.13
C ALA A 452 8.13 -7.75 21.70
N SER A 453 8.11 -6.52 21.19
CA SER A 453 9.33 -5.87 20.70
C SER A 453 9.23 -4.34 20.70
N ARG A 454 10.37 -3.72 21.01
CA ARG A 454 10.57 -2.27 21.05
C ARG A 454 11.61 -1.87 20.01
N ALA A 455 11.31 -0.84 19.24
CA ALA A 455 12.21 -0.34 18.20
C ALA A 455 12.79 1.03 18.55
N LEU A 456 14.07 1.21 18.24
CA LEU A 456 14.68 2.52 18.04
C LEU A 456 14.74 2.78 16.53
N VAL A 457 14.12 3.85 16.06
CA VAL A 457 14.18 4.27 14.64
C VAL A 457 15.03 5.53 14.54
N LEU A 458 16.05 5.49 13.69
CA LEU A 458 16.83 6.67 13.31
C LEU A 458 16.49 7.01 11.86
N ALA A 459 15.75 8.10 11.67
CA ALA A 459 15.39 8.61 10.34
C ALA A 459 16.30 9.79 9.99
N PHE A 460 17.22 9.56 9.06
CA PHE A 460 18.26 10.51 8.67
C PHE A 460 18.05 10.98 7.24
N TYR A 461 17.75 12.25 7.07
CA TYR A 461 17.57 12.87 5.78
C TYR A 461 18.80 13.68 5.39
N ALA A 462 19.33 13.44 4.20
CA ALA A 462 20.54 14.10 3.69
C ALA A 462 20.28 15.52 3.12
N ASP A 463 19.09 16.06 3.33
CA ASP A 463 18.57 17.35 2.82
C ASP A 463 17.60 17.95 3.86
N PRO A 464 17.17 19.22 3.74
CA PRO A 464 16.18 19.80 4.65
C PRO A 464 14.81 19.13 4.48
N GLU A 465 14.32 18.48 5.54
CA GLU A 465 13.02 17.83 5.61
C GLU A 465 12.50 17.96 7.05
N PRO A 466 11.39 18.67 7.30
CA PRO A 466 10.89 18.87 8.66
C PRO A 466 10.37 17.59 9.32
N TYR A 467 9.89 16.59 8.57
CA TYR A 467 9.35 15.35 9.12
C TYR A 467 9.93 14.08 8.48
N PRO A 468 11.25 13.80 8.62
CA PRO A 468 11.86 12.63 8.02
C PRO A 468 11.22 11.32 8.47
N GLY A 469 10.90 10.46 7.50
CA GLY A 469 10.45 9.09 7.73
C GLY A 469 9.07 8.95 8.40
N GLU A 470 8.19 9.94 8.26
CA GLU A 470 6.85 9.91 8.88
C GLU A 470 6.02 8.69 8.44
N ASP A 471 6.01 8.36 7.14
CA ASP A 471 5.27 7.19 6.64
C ASP A 471 5.85 5.88 7.17
N LEU A 472 7.19 5.76 7.20
CA LEU A 472 7.87 4.62 7.79
C LEU A 472 7.53 4.49 9.28
N GLU A 473 7.62 5.57 10.07
CA GLU A 473 7.29 5.54 11.49
C GLU A 473 5.84 5.11 11.72
N ARG A 474 4.89 5.67 10.96
CA ARG A 474 3.46 5.33 11.07
C ARG A 474 3.24 3.82 10.88
N GLU A 475 3.87 3.23 9.87
CA GLU A 475 3.79 1.80 9.63
C GLU A 475 4.49 0.98 10.73
N LEU A 476 5.64 1.43 11.26
CA LEU A 476 6.34 0.71 12.32
C LEU A 476 5.59 0.77 13.66
N ARG A 477 4.94 1.90 13.98
CA ARG A 477 4.15 2.09 15.21
C ARG A 477 2.95 1.15 15.30
N SER A 478 2.40 0.69 14.17
CA SER A 478 1.33 -0.30 14.18
C SER A 478 1.85 -1.73 14.43
N ARG A 479 3.14 -1.98 14.23
CA ARG A 479 3.74 -3.33 14.28
C ARG A 479 4.53 -3.59 15.57
N PHE A 480 5.26 -2.60 16.09
CA PHE A 480 5.97 -2.69 17.38
C PHE A 480 5.09 -2.31 18.58
N ASP A 481 5.45 -2.77 19.78
CA ASP A 481 4.77 -2.36 21.03
C ASP A 481 5.16 -0.95 21.46
N SER A 482 6.40 -0.52 21.15
CA SER A 482 6.83 0.86 21.29
C SER A 482 7.89 1.23 20.27
N VAL A 483 7.80 2.46 19.74
CA VAL A 483 8.79 3.02 18.83
C VAL A 483 9.31 4.33 19.39
N THR A 484 10.60 4.40 19.65
CA THR A 484 11.34 5.63 19.90
C THR A 484 11.98 6.07 18.59
N THR A 485 11.67 7.28 18.12
CA THR A 485 12.19 7.78 16.85
C THR A 485 13.07 8.99 17.08
N LEU A 486 14.29 8.95 16.55
CA LEU A 486 15.20 10.07 16.46
C LEU A 486 15.28 10.51 14.99
N ARG A 487 15.19 11.82 14.75
CA ARG A 487 15.19 12.40 13.42
C ARG A 487 16.29 13.40 13.28
N ALA A 488 16.99 13.34 12.15
CA ALA A 488 17.93 14.38 11.77
C ALA A 488 17.79 14.71 10.30
N ASP A 489 18.01 15.98 10.00
CA ASP A 489 18.08 16.54 8.66
C ASP A 489 19.22 17.59 8.63
N THR A 490 19.39 18.29 7.51
CA THR A 490 20.49 19.26 7.36
C THR A 490 20.17 20.68 7.87
N ARG A 491 18.93 20.94 8.29
CA ARG A 491 18.43 22.28 8.64
C ARG A 491 17.70 22.34 9.99
N PHE A 492 16.73 21.48 10.26
CA PHE A 492 15.83 21.63 11.41
C PHE A 492 16.37 20.93 12.65
N VAL A 493 16.86 19.69 12.50
CA VAL A 493 17.45 18.93 13.62
C VAL A 493 18.79 18.33 13.19
N ASN A 494 19.89 18.86 13.70
CA ASN A 494 21.22 18.32 13.42
C ASN A 494 21.47 17.01 14.21
N ALA A 495 22.10 16.02 13.60
CA ALA A 495 22.36 14.74 14.26
C ALA A 495 23.32 14.85 15.46
N GLY A 496 24.23 15.82 15.46
CA GLY A 496 25.22 16.01 16.53
C GLY A 496 24.63 16.44 17.87
N ILE A 497 23.39 16.93 17.91
CA ILE A 497 22.70 17.27 19.16
C ILE A 497 21.82 16.13 19.71
N LEU A 498 21.61 15.08 18.91
CA LEU A 498 20.79 13.94 19.30
C LEU A 498 21.55 13.07 20.31
N LYS A 499 20.81 12.59 21.32
CA LYS A 499 21.33 11.63 22.29
C LYS A 499 20.65 10.29 22.06
N LEU A 500 21.45 9.24 21.84
CA LEU A 500 20.94 7.89 21.74
C LEU A 500 20.36 7.46 23.10
N PRO A 501 19.19 6.79 23.13
CA PRO A 501 18.71 6.18 24.36
C PRO A 501 19.61 5.00 24.76
N SER A 502 19.48 4.54 26.01
CA SER A 502 20.18 3.35 26.49
C SER A 502 19.87 2.14 25.58
N PRO A 503 20.84 1.28 25.24
CA PRO A 503 20.60 0.04 24.49
C PRO A 503 19.53 -0.87 25.12
N ASP A 504 19.30 -0.76 26.44
CA ASP A 504 18.26 -1.55 27.12
C ASP A 504 16.83 -1.06 26.85
N SER A 505 16.65 0.11 26.23
CA SER A 505 15.33 0.66 25.92
C SER A 505 14.72 0.11 24.62
N TYR A 506 15.49 -0.61 23.81
CA TYR A 506 15.03 -1.19 22.54
C TYR A 506 15.61 -2.59 22.31
N ASP A 507 14.92 -3.36 21.49
CA ASP A 507 15.26 -4.75 21.14
C ASP A 507 15.84 -4.85 19.73
N VAL A 508 15.47 -3.92 18.85
CA VAL A 508 16.02 -3.75 17.49
C VAL A 508 16.15 -2.27 17.15
N ALA A 509 17.22 -1.89 16.44
CA ALA A 509 17.36 -0.57 15.86
C ALA A 509 17.12 -0.62 14.34
N ILE A 510 16.42 0.37 13.81
CA ILE A 510 16.21 0.57 12.37
C ILE A 510 16.84 1.91 12.00
N ILE A 511 17.85 1.88 11.14
CA ILE A 511 18.50 3.09 10.63
C ILE A 511 18.05 3.31 9.19
N ALA A 512 17.28 4.36 8.95
CA ALA A 512 16.76 4.71 7.64
C ALA A 512 17.46 5.96 7.11
N PHE A 513 18.24 5.78 6.04
CA PHE A 513 18.92 6.87 5.34
C PHE A 513 18.11 7.29 4.11
N PHE A 514 17.63 8.53 4.13
CA PHE A 514 16.90 9.16 3.05
C PHE A 514 17.87 10.05 2.27
N VAL A 515 18.23 9.61 1.07
CA VAL A 515 19.14 10.36 0.20
C VAL A 515 18.40 10.69 -1.09
N ARG A 516 18.06 11.97 -1.25
CA ARG A 516 17.50 12.46 -2.51
C ARG A 516 18.61 12.69 -3.53
N VAL A 517 18.37 12.20 -4.74
CA VAL A 517 19.08 12.63 -5.96
C VAL A 517 18.39 13.90 -6.45
N SER A 518 19.08 15.03 -6.41
CA SER A 518 18.52 16.31 -6.86
C SER A 518 19.58 17.24 -7.43
N ASP A 519 19.11 18.18 -8.23
CA ASP A 519 19.88 19.26 -8.82
C ASP A 519 20.62 20.12 -7.78
N ARG A 520 21.82 20.59 -8.16
CA ARG A 520 22.70 21.49 -7.40
C ARG A 520 23.20 20.92 -6.06
N LYS A 521 22.93 19.64 -5.75
CA LYS A 521 23.39 18.97 -4.52
C LYS A 521 24.85 18.51 -4.63
N GLY A 522 25.25 18.00 -5.80
CA GLY A 522 26.63 17.58 -6.09
C GLY A 522 27.11 16.30 -5.38
N ASN A 523 26.32 15.66 -4.52
CA ASN A 523 26.64 14.36 -3.92
C ASN A 523 25.36 13.56 -3.56
N VAL A 524 25.54 12.25 -3.33
CA VAL A 524 24.51 11.30 -2.89
C VAL A 524 24.93 10.57 -1.60
N ASP A 525 25.68 11.27 -0.75
CA ASP A 525 26.15 10.75 0.54
C ASP A 525 25.32 11.33 1.69
N VAL A 526 25.54 10.82 2.90
CA VAL A 526 24.94 11.32 4.14
C VAL A 526 25.92 12.22 4.90
N PRO A 527 25.44 13.26 5.59
CA PRO A 527 26.27 14.09 6.47
C PRO A 527 27.10 13.28 7.48
N ALA A 528 28.32 13.75 7.76
CA ALA A 528 29.28 13.04 8.60
C ALA A 528 28.77 12.79 10.03
N GLU A 529 27.99 13.74 10.58
CA GLU A 529 27.34 13.62 11.88
C GLU A 529 26.26 12.53 11.92
N GLN A 530 25.51 12.34 10.82
CA GLN A 530 24.50 11.28 10.71
C GLN A 530 25.20 9.91 10.63
N ALA A 531 26.26 9.81 9.82
CA ALA A 531 27.08 8.61 9.75
C ALA A 531 27.71 8.24 11.10
N ALA A 532 28.28 9.22 11.82
CA ALA A 532 28.87 8.99 13.14
C ALA A 532 27.85 8.51 14.17
N LEU A 533 26.61 8.99 14.12
CA LEU A 533 25.54 8.54 15.01
C LEU A 533 25.10 7.10 14.67
N ALA A 534 25.00 6.76 13.39
CA ALA A 534 24.74 5.38 12.95
C ALA A 534 25.84 4.40 13.41
N GLU A 535 27.12 4.80 13.30
CA GLU A 535 28.25 4.00 13.77
C GLU A 535 28.21 3.70 15.27
N GLN A 536 27.68 4.61 16.09
CA GLN A 536 27.48 4.36 17.52
C GLN A 536 26.40 3.28 17.75
N VAL A 537 25.33 3.28 16.95
CA VAL A 537 24.26 2.27 17.04
C VAL A 537 24.77 0.88 16.64
N TYR A 538 25.58 0.76 15.58
CA TYR A 538 26.19 -0.53 15.21
C TYR A 538 27.08 -1.11 16.32
N LYS A 539 27.72 -0.25 17.15
CA LYS A 539 28.57 -0.67 18.27
C LYS A 539 27.78 -0.97 19.55
N ALA A 540 26.47 -0.75 19.58
CA ALA A 540 25.64 -0.92 20.77
C ALA A 540 25.36 -2.39 21.14
N GLY A 541 25.73 -3.35 20.28
CA GLY A 541 25.52 -4.79 20.51
C GLY A 541 24.06 -5.25 20.39
N LYS A 542 23.20 -4.42 19.79
CA LYS A 542 21.80 -4.74 19.50
C LYS A 542 21.63 -5.09 18.02
N PRO A 543 20.63 -5.90 17.64
CA PRO A 543 20.26 -6.09 16.24
C PRO A 543 19.99 -4.75 15.55
N VAL A 544 20.62 -4.52 14.40
CA VAL A 544 20.44 -3.30 13.60
C VAL A 544 20.06 -3.69 12.17
N ILE A 545 18.99 -3.09 11.67
CA ILE A 545 18.58 -3.19 10.27
C ILE A 545 18.77 -1.82 9.62
N THR A 546 19.58 -1.75 8.58
CA THR A 546 19.81 -0.52 7.84
C THR A 546 18.97 -0.50 6.57
N VAL A 547 18.40 0.67 6.26
CA VAL A 547 17.55 0.88 5.10
C VAL A 547 18.10 2.05 4.29
N GLY A 548 18.47 1.78 3.04
CA GLY A 548 18.81 2.80 2.04
C GLY A 548 17.58 3.21 1.22
N LEU A 549 17.05 4.39 1.52
CA LEU A 549 15.97 5.06 0.76
C LEU A 549 16.61 6.11 -0.15
N GLY A 550 17.16 5.65 -1.28
CA GLY A 550 17.93 6.48 -2.21
C GLY A 550 19.04 5.68 -2.89
N SER A 551 20.23 6.25 -3.00
CA SER A 551 21.38 5.63 -3.67
C SER A 551 21.71 4.24 -3.10
N PRO A 552 21.78 3.17 -3.92
CA PRO A 552 22.16 1.83 -3.45
C PRO A 552 23.64 1.73 -3.06
N TYR A 553 24.46 2.68 -3.50
CA TYR A 553 25.90 2.71 -3.23
C TYR A 553 26.21 3.11 -1.77
N LEU A 554 25.24 3.66 -1.04
CA LEU A 554 25.42 4.11 0.34
C LEU A 554 25.89 3.01 1.29
N ILE A 555 25.61 1.75 0.97
CA ILE A 555 26.10 0.59 1.73
C ILE A 555 27.64 0.56 1.85
N GLU A 556 28.38 1.13 0.89
CA GLU A 556 29.84 1.22 0.94
C GLU A 556 30.33 2.08 2.12
N ARG A 557 29.54 3.06 2.55
CA ARG A 557 29.86 3.93 3.69
C ARG A 557 29.74 3.20 5.03
N PHE A 558 29.00 2.09 5.07
CA PHE A 558 28.64 1.37 6.29
C PHE A 558 28.99 -0.12 6.20
N PRO A 559 30.28 -0.47 6.10
CA PRO A 559 30.70 -1.87 6.01
C PRO A 559 30.27 -2.70 7.23
N GLN A 560 30.04 -2.08 8.39
CA GLN A 560 29.59 -2.72 9.63
C GLN A 560 28.10 -3.10 9.64
N ALA A 561 27.30 -2.60 8.70
CA ALA A 561 25.87 -2.95 8.65
C ALA A 561 25.71 -4.41 8.23
N GLU A 562 25.20 -5.26 9.12
CA GLU A 562 25.06 -6.71 8.88
C GLU A 562 23.74 -7.08 8.17
N ALA A 563 22.72 -6.21 8.28
CA ALA A 563 21.45 -6.28 7.56
C ALA A 563 21.18 -4.96 6.80
N TRP A 564 20.91 -5.04 5.50
CA TRP A 564 20.70 -3.88 4.62
C TRP A 564 19.61 -4.09 3.58
N LEU A 565 18.54 -3.28 3.63
CA LEU A 565 17.53 -3.18 2.57
C LEU A 565 17.76 -1.94 1.69
N ALA A 566 17.57 -2.08 0.38
CA ALA A 566 17.52 -0.98 -0.56
C ALA A 566 16.09 -0.82 -1.12
N ALA A 567 15.59 0.41 -1.11
CA ALA A 567 14.30 0.79 -1.67
C ALA A 567 14.42 1.84 -2.80
N PHE A 568 15.65 2.28 -3.10
CA PHE A 568 16.02 3.12 -4.25
C PHE A 568 15.31 4.48 -4.37
N GLY A 569 14.59 4.93 -3.34
CA GLY A 569 13.86 6.19 -3.37
C GLY A 569 13.29 6.55 -2.01
N ILE A 570 12.83 7.80 -1.89
CA ILE A 570 12.33 8.41 -0.65
C ILE A 570 10.81 8.58 -0.65
N SER A 571 10.10 8.05 -1.65
CA SER A 571 8.65 8.20 -1.74
C SER A 571 7.93 7.51 -0.58
N ASP A 572 6.71 7.96 -0.32
CA ASP A 572 5.75 7.32 0.58
C ASP A 572 5.62 5.81 0.29
N VAL A 573 5.45 5.42 -0.98
CA VAL A 573 5.33 4.01 -1.37
C VAL A 573 6.58 3.20 -1.02
N ALA A 574 7.78 3.79 -1.13
CA ALA A 574 9.03 3.11 -0.77
C ALA A 574 9.14 2.89 0.75
N GLN A 575 8.74 3.89 1.55
CA GLN A 575 8.71 3.79 3.01
C GLN A 575 7.73 2.71 3.49
N ILE A 576 6.53 2.66 2.89
CA ILE A 576 5.52 1.64 3.20
C ILE A 576 6.03 0.26 2.80
N SER A 577 6.61 0.11 1.60
CA SER A 577 7.19 -1.15 1.13
C SER A 577 8.28 -1.69 2.07
N VAL A 578 9.15 -0.81 2.60
CA VAL A 578 10.15 -1.19 3.59
C VAL A 578 9.48 -1.76 4.85
N ALA A 579 8.50 -1.06 5.42
CA ALA A 579 7.83 -1.54 6.62
C ALA A 579 7.12 -2.89 6.40
N ARG A 580 6.50 -3.08 5.24
CA ARG A 580 5.91 -4.37 4.84
C ARG A 580 6.95 -5.47 4.72
N ALA A 581 8.07 -5.20 4.06
CA ALA A 581 9.17 -6.15 3.88
C ALA A 581 9.80 -6.54 5.22
N LEU A 582 10.00 -5.59 6.13
CA LEU A 582 10.58 -5.83 7.45
C LEU A 582 9.83 -6.90 8.24
N PHE A 583 8.51 -6.96 8.11
CA PHE A 583 7.65 -7.92 8.82
C PHE A 583 7.16 -9.08 7.94
N GLY A 584 7.63 -9.20 6.70
CA GLY A 584 7.23 -10.25 5.78
C GLY A 584 5.79 -10.14 5.26
N GLU A 585 5.14 -8.98 5.34
CA GLU A 585 3.82 -8.75 4.72
C GLU A 585 3.87 -8.92 3.20
N ILE A 586 5.02 -8.58 2.63
CA ILE A 586 5.37 -8.83 1.24
C ILE A 586 6.64 -9.70 1.19
N PRO A 587 6.81 -10.53 0.14
CA PRO A 587 8.07 -11.20 -0.09
C PRO A 587 9.12 -10.17 -0.55
N VAL A 588 10.37 -10.33 -0.10
CA VAL A 588 11.50 -9.56 -0.62
C VAL A 588 12.12 -10.32 -1.78
N ARG A 589 12.13 -9.70 -2.96
CA ARG A 589 12.54 -10.36 -4.22
C ARG A 589 13.18 -9.42 -5.25
N GLY A 590 13.42 -8.16 -4.88
CA GLY A 590 14.10 -7.23 -5.75
C GLY A 590 15.55 -7.67 -5.98
N HIS A 591 16.10 -7.32 -7.14
CA HIS A 591 17.48 -7.59 -7.51
C HIS A 591 18.16 -6.30 -7.95
N LEU A 592 19.42 -6.10 -7.58
CA LEU A 592 20.16 -4.90 -7.93
C LEU A 592 20.21 -4.69 -9.46
N PRO A 593 19.79 -3.53 -9.98
CA PRO A 593 19.97 -3.20 -11.39
C PRO A 593 21.36 -2.60 -11.71
N VAL A 594 22.21 -2.48 -10.69
CA VAL A 594 23.56 -1.89 -10.74
C VAL A 594 24.55 -2.70 -9.90
N THR A 595 25.83 -2.61 -10.22
CA THR A 595 26.94 -3.16 -9.45
C THR A 595 27.40 -2.14 -8.42
N VAL A 596 27.57 -2.56 -7.16
CA VAL A 596 28.14 -1.77 -6.05
C VAL A 596 29.58 -2.23 -5.80
N PRO A 597 30.60 -1.53 -6.34
CA PRO A 597 31.98 -2.02 -6.38
C PRO A 597 32.61 -2.25 -5.00
N GLY A 598 32.42 -1.33 -4.05
CA GLY A 598 33.11 -1.31 -2.76
C GLY A 598 32.72 -2.43 -1.80
N VAL A 599 31.61 -3.12 -2.06
CA VAL A 599 31.12 -4.28 -1.26
C VAL A 599 30.95 -5.55 -2.09
N ASN A 600 31.47 -5.58 -3.32
CA ASN A 600 31.40 -6.71 -4.25
C ASN A 600 29.99 -7.26 -4.50
N LEU A 601 28.97 -6.39 -4.55
CA LEU A 601 27.62 -6.76 -4.97
C LEU A 601 27.47 -6.47 -6.46
N LYS A 602 27.13 -7.47 -7.27
CA LYS A 602 26.96 -7.31 -8.73
C LYS A 602 25.51 -7.02 -9.08
N ALA A 603 25.29 -6.39 -10.24
CA ALA A 603 23.96 -6.34 -10.81
C ALA A 603 23.36 -7.76 -10.93
N GLY A 604 22.08 -7.88 -10.63
CA GLY A 604 21.34 -9.13 -10.49
C GLY A 604 21.40 -9.76 -9.09
N PHE A 605 22.13 -9.18 -8.13
CA PHE A 605 22.17 -9.69 -6.75
C PHE A 605 20.96 -9.24 -5.93
N GLY A 606 20.41 -10.14 -5.12
CA GLY A 606 19.40 -9.87 -4.10
C GLY A 606 19.15 -11.13 -3.27
N ILE A 607 18.94 -10.98 -1.95
CA ILE A 607 18.55 -12.09 -1.08
C ILE A 607 17.02 -12.20 -1.09
N GLU A 608 16.50 -13.36 -1.46
CA GLU A 608 15.06 -13.60 -1.43
C GLU A 608 14.58 -13.98 -0.02
N VAL A 609 13.49 -13.35 0.43
CA VAL A 609 12.82 -13.66 1.69
C VAL A 609 11.34 -13.91 1.40
N PRO A 610 10.79 -15.08 1.74
CA PRO A 610 9.37 -15.35 1.53
C PRO A 610 8.50 -14.47 2.42
N ALA A 611 7.28 -14.20 1.97
CA ALA A 611 6.28 -13.55 2.82
C ALA A 611 5.97 -14.45 4.03
N ASN A 612 5.76 -13.83 5.18
CA ASN A 612 5.25 -14.45 6.39
C ASN A 612 3.85 -13.88 6.65
N PRO A 613 2.76 -14.53 6.24
CA PRO A 613 1.42 -13.93 6.25
C PRO A 613 0.86 -13.64 7.64
N MET A 614 1.48 -14.13 8.73
CA MET A 614 1.00 -13.98 10.12
C MET A 614 -0.48 -14.40 10.30
N THR A 615 -0.93 -15.39 9.52
CA THR A 615 -2.26 -16.01 9.61
C THR A 615 -2.16 -17.41 10.19
N VAL A 616 -3.30 -17.94 10.66
CA VAL A 616 -3.37 -19.33 11.08
C VAL A 616 -3.12 -20.26 9.89
N GLN A 617 -2.12 -21.12 10.02
CA GLN A 617 -1.78 -22.12 9.00
C GLN A 617 -2.58 -23.41 9.23
N PRO A 618 -2.77 -24.26 8.21
CA PRO A 618 -3.31 -25.60 8.42
C PRO A 618 -2.37 -26.41 9.34
N MET A 619 -2.94 -27.19 10.26
CA MET A 619 -2.19 -28.16 11.06
C MET A 619 -1.68 -29.31 10.18
N ASP A 620 -0.47 -29.79 10.47
CA ASP A 620 0.12 -30.90 9.71
C ASP A 620 -0.67 -32.19 9.97
N ALA A 621 -0.80 -33.05 8.95
CA ALA A 621 -1.62 -34.26 9.02
C ALA A 621 -1.26 -35.20 10.20
N ARG A 622 0.02 -35.22 10.61
CA ARG A 622 0.46 -35.99 11.78
C ARG A 622 -0.04 -35.38 13.08
N GLU A 623 0.10 -34.07 13.26
CA GLU A 623 -0.39 -33.35 14.44
C GLU A 623 -1.92 -33.45 14.52
N ASP A 624 -2.60 -33.28 13.38
CA ASP A 624 -4.05 -33.43 13.24
C ASP A 624 -4.52 -34.84 13.67
N SER A 625 -3.83 -35.89 13.22
CA SER A 625 -4.17 -37.27 13.57
C SER A 625 -4.09 -37.56 15.07
N GLN A 626 -3.27 -36.83 15.84
CA GLN A 626 -3.17 -37.00 17.29
C GLN A 626 -4.46 -36.59 17.99
N LEU A 627 -5.24 -35.67 17.41
CA LEU A 627 -6.51 -35.17 17.96
C LEU A 627 -7.68 -36.16 17.80
N ARG A 628 -7.44 -37.37 17.25
CA ARG A 628 -8.48 -38.39 17.08
C ARG A 628 -9.31 -38.67 18.35
N PRO A 629 -8.73 -38.77 19.57
CA PRO A 629 -9.53 -38.96 20.79
C PRO A 629 -10.54 -37.83 21.03
N ALA A 630 -10.20 -36.58 20.68
CA ALA A 630 -11.13 -35.45 20.79
C ALA A 630 -12.29 -35.58 19.78
N TYR A 631 -12.02 -36.11 18.58
CA TYR A 631 -13.06 -36.36 17.58
C TYR A 631 -14.01 -37.46 18.02
N GLU A 632 -13.50 -38.50 18.68
CA GLU A 632 -14.31 -39.59 19.24
C GLU A 632 -15.26 -39.10 20.34
N VAL A 633 -14.85 -38.12 21.15
CA VAL A 633 -15.75 -37.45 22.11
C VAL A 633 -16.91 -36.75 21.38
N ILE A 634 -16.65 -36.08 20.26
CA ILE A 634 -17.70 -35.42 19.46
C ILE A 634 -18.61 -36.46 18.79
N GLU A 635 -18.04 -37.51 18.18
CA GLU A 635 -18.78 -38.60 17.56
C GLU A 635 -19.69 -39.31 18.57
N LYS A 636 -19.20 -39.53 19.80
CA LYS A 636 -20.02 -40.03 20.92
C LYS A 636 -21.13 -39.03 21.28
N GLY A 637 -20.82 -37.73 21.36
CA GLY A 637 -21.81 -36.67 21.60
C GLY A 637 -22.94 -36.66 20.57
N LEU A 638 -22.62 -36.87 19.29
CA LEU A 638 -23.61 -37.02 18.21
C LEU A 638 -24.50 -38.25 18.42
N LYS A 639 -23.88 -39.41 18.72
CA LYS A 639 -24.59 -40.67 18.99
C LYS A 639 -25.53 -40.55 20.18
N ASP A 640 -25.08 -39.87 21.24
CA ASP A 640 -25.84 -39.64 22.47
C ASP A 640 -26.85 -38.49 22.34
N LYS A 641 -26.97 -37.89 21.15
CA LYS A 641 -27.87 -36.76 20.86
C LYS A 641 -27.63 -35.57 21.78
N ALA A 642 -26.37 -35.24 22.06
CA ALA A 642 -25.99 -34.01 22.74
C ALA A 642 -26.18 -32.77 21.83
N PHE A 643 -26.03 -32.96 20.52
CA PHE A 643 -26.29 -32.00 19.45
C PHE A 643 -26.41 -32.78 18.12
N PRO A 644 -27.08 -32.24 17.08
CA PRO A 644 -27.17 -32.90 15.78
C PRO A 644 -25.91 -32.70 14.91
N GLY A 645 -25.18 -31.61 15.13
CA GLY A 645 -23.99 -31.27 14.35
C GLY A 645 -23.05 -30.33 15.09
N ALA A 646 -21.77 -30.39 14.73
CA ALA A 646 -20.72 -29.62 15.38
C ALA A 646 -19.56 -29.27 14.43
N THR A 647 -18.86 -28.19 14.74
CA THR A 647 -17.52 -27.91 14.21
C THR A 647 -16.53 -27.75 15.36
N LEU A 648 -15.30 -28.22 15.13
CA LEU A 648 -14.18 -28.09 16.05
C LEU A 648 -13.03 -27.43 15.31
N ALA A 649 -12.48 -26.35 15.86
CA ALA A 649 -11.16 -25.86 15.52
C ALA A 649 -10.22 -25.99 16.73
N VAL A 650 -9.10 -26.66 16.55
CA VAL A 650 -8.01 -26.73 17.54
C VAL A 650 -6.80 -26.05 16.94
N GLY A 651 -6.37 -24.94 17.55
CA GLY A 651 -5.18 -24.21 17.16
C GLY A 651 -4.02 -24.49 18.09
N LEU A 652 -2.83 -24.73 17.55
CA LEU A 652 -1.60 -24.92 18.31
C LEU A 652 -0.45 -24.21 17.58
N ARG A 653 0.21 -23.26 18.27
CA ARG A 653 1.42 -22.57 17.79
C ARG A 653 1.29 -21.99 16.37
N GLY A 654 0.17 -21.33 16.11
CA GLY A 654 -0.10 -20.69 14.81
C GLY A 654 -0.64 -21.61 13.72
N LYS A 655 -0.84 -22.90 14.00
CA LYS A 655 -1.51 -23.85 13.10
C LYS A 655 -2.88 -24.26 13.64
N ALA A 656 -3.84 -24.62 12.78
CA ALA A 656 -5.14 -25.12 13.22
C ALA A 656 -5.67 -26.29 12.40
N ALA A 657 -6.28 -27.25 13.09
CA ALA A 657 -7.12 -28.30 12.54
C ALA A 657 -8.60 -27.87 12.64
N VAL A 658 -9.34 -27.90 11.54
CA VAL A 658 -10.78 -27.54 11.51
C VAL A 658 -11.60 -28.67 10.92
N HIS A 659 -12.48 -29.26 11.73
CA HIS A 659 -13.30 -30.41 11.36
C HIS A 659 -14.78 -30.17 11.61
N ALA A 660 -15.60 -30.87 10.84
CA ALA A 660 -17.06 -30.80 10.88
C ALA A 660 -17.65 -32.19 11.09
N PHE A 661 -18.71 -32.26 11.90
CA PHE A 661 -19.31 -33.52 12.35
C PHE A 661 -20.83 -33.43 12.30
N GLY A 662 -21.49 -34.51 11.87
CA GLY A 662 -22.95 -34.61 11.91
C GLY A 662 -23.69 -33.79 10.85
N ARG A 663 -24.92 -33.39 11.18
CA ARG A 663 -25.86 -32.68 10.28
C ARG A 663 -26.46 -31.46 10.98
N LEU A 664 -27.04 -30.53 10.22
CA LEU A 664 -27.64 -29.32 10.81
C LEU A 664 -28.79 -29.63 11.78
N SER A 665 -29.53 -30.72 11.57
CA SER A 665 -30.59 -31.21 12.44
C SER A 665 -30.59 -32.74 12.51
N TYR A 666 -31.42 -33.31 13.40
CA TYR A 666 -31.58 -34.77 13.51
C TYR A 666 -32.34 -35.41 12.35
N ASP A 667 -32.87 -34.62 11.40
CA ASP A 667 -33.49 -35.15 10.18
C ASP A 667 -32.40 -35.80 9.30
N ALA A 668 -32.65 -37.03 8.85
CA ALA A 668 -31.76 -37.77 7.96
C ALA A 668 -31.48 -37.05 6.64
N LYS A 669 -32.41 -36.21 6.15
CA LYS A 669 -32.27 -35.39 4.94
C LYS A 669 -31.60 -34.04 5.20
N SER A 670 -31.34 -33.69 6.46
CA SER A 670 -30.70 -32.43 6.83
C SER A 670 -29.30 -32.32 6.21
N PRO A 671 -28.87 -31.14 5.72
CA PRO A 671 -27.52 -30.95 5.20
C PRO A 671 -26.44 -31.37 6.20
N ALA A 672 -25.32 -31.89 5.69
CA ALA A 672 -24.14 -32.16 6.50
C ALA A 672 -23.52 -30.85 6.99
N VAL A 673 -22.94 -30.89 8.20
CA VAL A 673 -22.12 -29.77 8.69
C VAL A 673 -20.86 -29.66 7.84
N LYS A 674 -20.43 -28.42 7.59
CA LYS A 674 -19.17 -28.08 6.92
C LYS A 674 -18.30 -27.26 7.90
N PRO A 675 -16.98 -27.19 7.72
CA PRO A 675 -16.13 -26.30 8.52
C PRO A 675 -16.63 -24.84 8.54
N THR A 676 -17.24 -24.40 7.43
CA THR A 676 -17.83 -23.06 7.26
C THR A 676 -19.31 -23.00 7.63
N THR A 677 -19.88 -24.03 8.27
CA THR A 677 -21.25 -23.94 8.79
C THR A 677 -21.29 -22.87 9.87
N MET A 678 -22.21 -21.94 9.69
CA MET A 678 -22.43 -20.83 10.60
C MET A 678 -23.36 -21.25 11.73
N TYR A 679 -23.02 -20.85 12.95
CA TYR A 679 -23.78 -21.10 14.16
C TYR A 679 -24.17 -19.77 14.80
N ASP A 680 -25.34 -19.72 15.44
CA ASP A 680 -25.60 -18.71 16.46
C ASP A 680 -24.65 -18.97 17.63
N ILE A 681 -23.68 -18.08 17.83
CA ILE A 681 -22.64 -18.28 18.85
C ILE A 681 -23.10 -17.85 20.25
N ALA A 682 -24.35 -17.38 20.37
CA ALA A 682 -25.00 -16.99 21.61
C ALA A 682 -24.08 -16.08 22.45
N SER A 683 -23.82 -16.44 23.70
CA SER A 683 -23.04 -15.62 24.63
C SER A 683 -21.57 -15.43 24.26
N LEU A 684 -21.03 -16.17 23.28
CA LEU A 684 -19.71 -15.81 22.72
C LEU A 684 -19.71 -14.41 22.08
N THR A 685 -20.89 -13.89 21.69
CA THR A 685 -21.08 -12.50 21.25
C THR A 685 -20.47 -11.49 22.23
N LYS A 686 -20.61 -11.75 23.54
CA LYS A 686 -20.08 -10.87 24.60
C LYS A 686 -18.59 -10.62 24.44
N VAL A 687 -17.84 -11.68 24.20
CA VAL A 687 -16.38 -11.64 24.21
C VAL A 687 -15.82 -11.35 22.82
N VAL A 688 -16.43 -11.93 21.77
CA VAL A 688 -16.01 -11.75 20.38
C VAL A 688 -16.31 -10.34 19.86
N ALA A 689 -17.46 -9.77 20.21
CA ALA A 689 -17.86 -8.42 19.76
C ALA A 689 -17.74 -7.38 20.88
N THR A 690 -18.58 -7.46 21.91
CA THR A 690 -18.76 -6.35 22.85
C THR A 690 -17.52 -6.05 23.69
N THR A 691 -16.92 -7.06 24.31
CA THR A 691 -15.72 -6.92 25.14
C THR A 691 -14.54 -6.46 24.31
N THR A 692 -14.40 -6.99 23.09
CA THR A 692 -13.35 -6.56 22.14
C THR A 692 -13.54 -5.10 21.72
N LEU A 693 -14.77 -4.64 21.51
CA LEU A 693 -15.07 -3.22 21.25
C LEU A 693 -14.81 -2.33 22.48
N VAL A 694 -15.04 -2.83 23.70
CA VAL A 694 -14.62 -2.10 24.91
C VAL A 694 -13.10 -1.97 24.96
N ALA A 695 -12.37 -3.06 24.70
CA ALA A 695 -10.91 -3.05 24.65
C ALA A 695 -10.38 -2.03 23.62
N LYS A 696 -11.02 -1.96 22.45
CA LYS A 696 -10.77 -0.95 21.42
C LYS A 696 -10.98 0.49 21.91
N LEU A 697 -12.09 0.76 22.62
CA LEU A 697 -12.40 2.09 23.14
C LEU A 697 -11.46 2.53 24.27
N VAL A 698 -10.93 1.58 25.05
CA VAL A 698 -9.96 1.85 26.14
C VAL A 698 -8.61 2.32 25.60
N GLU A 699 -8.21 1.91 24.38
CA GLU A 699 -6.92 2.30 23.78
C GLU A 699 -6.84 3.79 23.42
N GLY A 700 -7.99 4.47 23.34
CA GLY A 700 -8.08 5.90 23.06
C GLY A 700 -7.99 6.28 21.58
N ASP A 701 -8.17 5.30 20.68
CA ASP A 701 -8.17 5.54 19.23
C ASP A 701 -9.51 6.13 18.73
N PHE A 702 -10.51 6.29 19.61
CA PHE A 702 -11.78 6.96 19.35
C PHE A 702 -11.78 8.39 19.90
N ALA A 703 -12.64 9.25 19.34
CA ALA A 703 -12.77 10.65 19.78
C ALA A 703 -13.01 10.81 21.29
N VAL A 704 -13.66 9.82 21.93
CA VAL A 704 -13.84 9.75 23.37
C VAL A 704 -13.41 8.36 23.86
N PRO A 705 -12.32 8.24 24.65
CA PRO A 705 -11.91 6.97 25.23
C PRO A 705 -12.92 6.48 26.27
N LEU A 706 -13.05 5.16 26.39
CA LEU A 706 -13.77 4.54 27.49
C LEU A 706 -12.84 4.34 28.68
N ASP A 707 -13.30 4.74 29.87
CA ASP A 707 -12.62 4.51 31.13
C ASP A 707 -13.29 3.33 31.85
N LEU A 708 -12.51 2.27 32.12
CA LEU A 708 -13.00 1.06 32.77
C LEU A 708 -13.50 1.31 34.20
N ASP A 709 -12.91 2.28 34.88
CA ASP A 709 -13.17 2.57 36.29
C ASP A 709 -14.13 3.75 36.48
N ALA A 710 -14.55 4.39 35.39
CA ALA A 710 -15.62 5.37 35.39
C ALA A 710 -16.95 4.73 35.81
N LYS A 711 -17.74 5.50 36.56
CA LYS A 711 -19.12 5.15 36.91
C LYS A 711 -19.98 5.10 35.67
N ILE A 712 -20.83 4.09 35.54
CA ILE A 712 -21.61 3.90 34.31
C ILE A 712 -22.62 5.02 34.07
N GLU A 713 -23.05 5.73 35.13
CA GLU A 713 -23.89 6.94 35.03
C GLU A 713 -23.24 8.10 34.26
N ARG A 714 -21.91 8.11 34.14
CA ARG A 714 -21.19 9.04 33.27
C ARG A 714 -21.65 8.90 31.81
N TYR A 715 -21.96 7.68 31.39
CA TYR A 715 -22.34 7.33 30.02
C TYR A 715 -23.85 7.11 29.88
N LEU A 716 -24.50 6.66 30.95
CA LEU A 716 -25.93 6.37 31.05
C LEU A 716 -26.54 7.14 32.22
N PRO A 717 -26.76 8.46 32.13
CA PRO A 717 -27.27 9.26 33.25
C PRO A 717 -28.56 8.73 33.88
N GLU A 718 -29.40 8.07 33.10
CA GLU A 718 -30.66 7.44 33.54
C GLU A 718 -30.44 6.34 34.59
N TRP A 719 -29.24 5.75 34.64
CA TRP A 719 -28.84 4.75 35.64
C TRP A 719 -28.97 5.27 37.08
N ALA A 720 -28.65 6.54 37.30
CA ALA A 720 -28.62 7.17 38.63
C ALA A 720 -30.01 7.27 39.28
N SER A 721 -31.08 7.26 38.46
CA SER A 721 -32.46 7.40 38.93
C SER A 721 -33.10 6.08 39.38
N GLY A 722 -32.39 4.96 39.29
CA GLY A 722 -32.90 3.65 39.70
C GLY A 722 -32.88 3.42 41.22
N PRO A 723 -33.44 2.29 41.70
CA PRO A 723 -33.47 1.96 43.12
C PRO A 723 -32.07 1.71 43.69
N GLN A 724 -31.89 1.91 45.00
CA GLN A 724 -30.61 1.71 45.72
C GLN A 724 -29.48 2.64 45.22
N PRO A 725 -29.66 3.98 45.29
CA PRO A 725 -28.68 4.95 44.80
C PRO A 725 -27.28 4.75 45.43
N GLU A 726 -27.22 4.39 46.70
CA GLU A 726 -25.98 4.12 47.45
C GLU A 726 -25.12 3.00 46.82
N TRP A 727 -25.74 2.08 46.08
CA TRP A 727 -25.05 1.03 45.33
C TRP A 727 -24.84 1.44 43.86
N ARG A 728 -25.84 2.03 43.23
CA ARG A 728 -25.80 2.39 41.80
C ARG A 728 -24.68 3.36 41.44
N HIS A 729 -24.43 4.37 42.26
CA HIS A 729 -23.34 5.33 42.04
C HIS A 729 -21.94 4.71 42.11
N ARG A 730 -21.83 3.44 42.56
CA ARG A 730 -20.55 2.73 42.64
C ARG A 730 -20.28 1.83 41.44
N VAL A 731 -21.28 1.51 40.62
CA VAL A 731 -21.14 0.60 39.47
C VAL A 731 -20.27 1.23 38.39
N THR A 732 -19.20 0.53 38.02
CA THR A 732 -18.25 0.92 36.96
C THR A 732 -18.41 0.04 35.73
N VAL A 733 -17.80 0.44 34.61
CA VAL A 733 -17.75 -0.43 33.42
C VAL A 733 -17.03 -1.74 33.73
N ARG A 734 -15.96 -1.69 34.55
CA ARG A 734 -15.27 -2.88 35.07
C ARG A 734 -16.25 -3.83 35.75
N HIS A 735 -17.11 -3.35 36.64
CA HIS A 735 -18.10 -4.20 37.31
C HIS A 735 -19.06 -4.89 36.34
N LEU A 736 -19.43 -4.23 35.23
CA LEU A 736 -20.26 -4.85 34.20
C LEU A 736 -19.53 -6.00 33.48
N LEU A 737 -18.24 -5.81 33.16
CA LEU A 737 -17.40 -6.81 32.48
C LEU A 737 -16.96 -7.98 33.38
N THR A 738 -16.76 -7.73 34.68
CA THR A 738 -16.42 -8.75 35.68
C THR A 738 -17.65 -9.42 36.27
N HIS A 739 -18.85 -9.02 35.88
CA HIS A 739 -20.12 -9.50 36.44
C HIS A 739 -20.24 -9.34 37.96
N THR A 740 -19.76 -8.21 38.48
CA THR A 740 -19.82 -7.86 39.90
C THR A 740 -20.67 -6.60 40.14
N SER A 741 -21.61 -6.30 39.25
CA SER A 741 -22.38 -5.04 39.30
C SER A 741 -23.57 -5.06 40.25
N GLY A 742 -23.94 -6.21 40.79
CA GLY A 742 -25.18 -6.37 41.57
C GLY A 742 -26.41 -6.67 40.71
N LEU A 743 -26.31 -6.59 39.37
CA LEU A 743 -27.43 -6.88 38.48
C LEU A 743 -27.82 -8.37 38.53
N PRO A 744 -29.13 -8.69 38.42
CA PRO A 744 -29.58 -10.07 38.37
C PRO A 744 -29.04 -10.79 37.12
N PRO A 745 -28.94 -12.13 37.15
CA PRO A 745 -28.35 -12.89 36.04
C PRO A 745 -29.15 -12.73 34.74
N PHE A 746 -30.48 -12.80 34.82
CA PHE A 746 -31.37 -12.74 33.66
C PHE A 746 -32.79 -12.29 34.06
N LYS A 747 -33.49 -11.63 33.14
CA LYS A 747 -34.92 -11.27 33.23
C LYS A 747 -35.58 -11.43 31.87
N GLU A 748 -36.82 -11.91 31.82
CA GLU A 748 -37.59 -12.12 30.58
C GLU A 748 -38.22 -10.81 30.06
N TYR A 749 -37.41 -9.78 29.81
CA TYR A 749 -37.92 -8.50 29.34
C TYR A 749 -38.60 -8.60 27.97
N TRP A 750 -38.23 -9.56 27.13
CA TRP A 750 -38.92 -9.86 25.88
C TRP A 750 -40.43 -10.10 26.04
N ARG A 751 -40.91 -10.53 27.22
CA ARG A 751 -42.35 -10.70 27.51
C ARG A 751 -43.07 -9.37 27.78
N THR A 752 -42.35 -8.39 28.31
CA THR A 752 -42.95 -7.16 28.83
C THR A 752 -42.57 -5.93 28.01
N SER A 753 -41.46 -5.98 27.27
CA SER A 753 -40.86 -4.84 26.58
C SER A 753 -41.28 -4.75 25.13
N LYS A 754 -41.47 -3.52 24.66
CA LYS A 754 -41.93 -3.24 23.29
C LYS A 754 -40.79 -3.04 22.29
N ASN A 755 -39.66 -2.52 22.77
CA ASN A 755 -38.50 -2.18 21.94
C ASN A 755 -37.24 -2.06 22.81
N LYS A 756 -36.11 -1.72 22.17
CA LYS A 756 -34.82 -1.50 22.84
C LYS A 756 -34.89 -0.47 23.96
N GLN A 757 -35.49 0.69 23.71
CA GLN A 757 -35.56 1.78 24.70
C GLN A 757 -36.35 1.37 25.95
N ASP A 758 -37.50 0.71 25.76
CA ASP A 758 -38.32 0.20 26.86
C ASP A 758 -37.57 -0.87 27.68
N THR A 759 -36.80 -1.72 27.00
CA THR A 759 -35.93 -2.71 27.67
C THR A 759 -34.84 -2.03 28.51
N LEU A 760 -34.17 -1.00 27.98
CA LEU A 760 -33.18 -0.23 28.72
C LEU A 760 -33.78 0.48 29.93
N THR A 761 -34.94 1.13 29.77
CA THR A 761 -35.67 1.77 30.89
C THR A 761 -35.94 0.79 32.02
N LYS A 762 -36.31 -0.46 31.70
CA LYS A 762 -36.53 -1.50 32.72
C LYS A 762 -35.25 -1.98 33.37
N ILE A 763 -34.17 -2.15 32.60
CA ILE A 763 -32.85 -2.45 33.18
C ILE A 763 -32.40 -1.32 34.11
N PHE A 764 -32.62 -0.05 33.73
CA PHE A 764 -32.32 1.10 34.58
C PHE A 764 -33.15 1.11 35.87
N ALA A 765 -34.35 0.53 35.88
CA ALA A 765 -35.19 0.41 37.07
C ALA A 765 -34.99 -0.89 37.85
N GLU A 766 -34.18 -1.84 37.36
CA GLU A 766 -34.04 -3.16 37.98
C GLU A 766 -33.25 -3.06 39.30
N PRO A 767 -33.78 -3.58 40.43
CA PRO A 767 -33.04 -3.62 41.69
C PRO A 767 -31.74 -4.42 41.60
N LEU A 768 -30.72 -3.97 42.35
CA LEU A 768 -29.48 -4.72 42.53
C LEU A 768 -29.66 -5.76 43.64
N GLU A 769 -29.34 -7.02 43.36
CA GLU A 769 -29.52 -8.15 44.28
C GLU A 769 -28.44 -8.21 45.38
N TYR A 770 -27.29 -7.57 45.13
CA TYR A 770 -26.16 -7.53 46.04
C TYR A 770 -25.29 -6.29 45.78
N GLU A 771 -24.45 -5.97 46.75
CA GLU A 771 -23.57 -4.81 46.70
C GLU A 771 -22.52 -4.94 45.57
N PRO A 772 -22.34 -3.93 44.70
CA PRO A 772 -21.34 -4.00 43.63
C PRO A 772 -19.93 -4.28 44.15
N GLY A 773 -19.23 -5.23 43.51
CA GLY A 773 -17.89 -5.67 43.87
C GLY A 773 -17.81 -6.76 44.94
N THR A 774 -18.95 -7.17 45.54
CA THR A 774 -18.95 -8.14 46.65
C THR A 774 -19.21 -9.59 46.22
N LYS A 775 -19.79 -9.82 45.05
CA LYS A 775 -20.05 -11.15 44.46
C LYS A 775 -19.87 -11.13 42.96
N GLU A 776 -19.54 -12.27 42.37
CA GLU A 776 -19.58 -12.52 40.93
C GLU A 776 -20.88 -13.29 40.57
N ILE A 777 -21.81 -12.64 39.85
CA ILE A 777 -23.00 -13.30 39.29
C ILE A 777 -23.11 -12.95 37.81
N TYR A 778 -22.93 -13.97 36.96
CA TYR A 778 -23.01 -13.84 35.51
C TYR A 778 -24.35 -13.25 35.06
N SER A 779 -24.30 -12.02 34.53
CA SER A 779 -25.45 -11.19 34.19
C SER A 779 -25.43 -10.71 32.75
N ASP A 780 -26.50 -11.04 32.00
CA ASP A 780 -26.70 -10.55 30.64
C ASP A 780 -27.04 -9.06 30.61
N LEU A 781 -27.76 -8.57 31.61
CA LEU A 781 -28.21 -7.18 31.69
C LEU A 781 -27.02 -6.22 31.70
N GLY A 782 -25.95 -6.57 32.43
CA GLY A 782 -24.74 -5.76 32.45
C GLY A 782 -24.12 -5.58 31.07
N ILE A 783 -24.09 -6.63 30.24
CA ILE A 783 -23.49 -6.54 28.91
C ILE A 783 -24.41 -5.83 27.90
N ILE A 784 -25.73 -5.88 28.08
CA ILE A 784 -26.67 -5.03 27.33
C ILE A 784 -26.37 -3.55 27.60
N LEU A 785 -26.12 -3.17 28.86
CA LEU A 785 -25.71 -1.81 29.20
C LEU A 785 -24.35 -1.43 28.60
N VAL A 786 -23.38 -2.34 28.58
CA VAL A 786 -22.08 -2.09 27.92
C VAL A 786 -22.27 -1.78 26.42
N ALA A 787 -23.11 -2.54 25.71
CA ALA A 787 -23.41 -2.24 24.31
C ALA A 787 -24.05 -0.86 24.14
N GLU A 788 -24.95 -0.46 25.03
CA GLU A 788 -25.54 0.89 25.00
C GLU A 788 -24.48 1.98 25.24
N ILE A 789 -23.54 1.77 26.17
CA ILE A 789 -22.41 2.69 26.40
C ILE A 789 -21.59 2.87 25.13
N ILE A 790 -21.26 1.76 24.46
CA ILE A 790 -20.49 1.77 23.20
C ILE A 790 -21.22 2.63 22.16
N GLU A 791 -22.49 2.36 21.91
CA GLU A 791 -23.25 3.06 20.86
C GLU A 791 -23.40 4.57 21.15
N ARG A 792 -23.60 4.95 22.41
CA ARG A 792 -23.68 6.37 22.82
C ARG A 792 -22.33 7.08 22.69
N LEU A 793 -21.23 6.42 23.05
CA LEU A 793 -19.89 7.00 22.94
C LEU A 793 -19.47 7.24 21.50
N THR A 794 -19.80 6.33 20.59
CA THR A 794 -19.34 6.40 19.20
C THR A 794 -20.37 7.02 18.25
N GLY A 795 -21.64 7.11 18.64
CA GLY A 795 -22.75 7.50 17.76
C GLY A 795 -23.00 6.50 16.62
N ARG A 796 -22.58 5.24 16.80
CA ARG A 796 -22.60 4.18 15.76
C ARG A 796 -23.18 2.90 16.33
N LYS A 797 -23.81 2.08 15.48
CA LYS A 797 -24.42 0.81 15.89
C LYS A 797 -23.38 -0.26 16.17
N LEU A 798 -23.69 -1.16 17.11
CA LEU A 798 -22.79 -2.22 17.54
C LEU A 798 -22.37 -3.18 16.41
N ASP A 799 -23.29 -3.51 15.49
CA ASP A 799 -23.01 -4.38 14.34
C ASP A 799 -22.05 -3.72 13.34
N ASP A 800 -22.26 -2.43 13.04
CA ASP A 800 -21.36 -1.64 12.20
C ASP A 800 -19.95 -1.53 12.83
N LEU A 801 -19.89 -1.35 14.15
CA LEU A 801 -18.61 -1.28 14.88
C LEU A 801 -17.89 -2.63 14.86
N ALA A 802 -18.58 -3.72 15.20
CA ALA A 802 -18.00 -5.06 15.21
C ALA A 802 -17.47 -5.45 13.82
N ASN A 803 -18.23 -5.15 12.75
CA ASN A 803 -17.78 -5.43 11.39
C ASN A 803 -16.51 -4.62 11.03
N ASN A 804 -16.48 -3.33 11.31
CA ASN A 804 -15.40 -2.45 10.84
C ASN A 804 -14.13 -2.50 11.70
N PHE A 805 -14.23 -2.82 12.98
CA PHE A 805 -13.09 -2.83 13.90
C PHE A 805 -12.63 -4.22 14.32
N ILE A 806 -13.41 -5.27 14.04
CA ILE A 806 -13.07 -6.65 14.42
C ILE A 806 -13.14 -7.56 13.20
N PHE A 807 -14.34 -7.75 12.62
CA PHE A 807 -14.54 -8.83 11.65
C PHE A 807 -13.82 -8.59 10.31
N SER A 808 -14.04 -7.43 9.69
CA SER A 808 -13.40 -7.09 8.41
C SER A 808 -11.87 -7.00 8.53
N PRO A 809 -11.30 -6.31 9.54
CA PRO A 809 -9.85 -6.28 9.74
C PRO A 809 -9.20 -7.65 9.98
N LEU A 810 -9.90 -8.59 10.62
CA LEU A 810 -9.44 -9.97 10.82
C LEU A 810 -9.70 -10.90 9.63
N GLY A 811 -10.43 -10.44 8.60
CA GLY A 811 -10.87 -11.27 7.50
C GLY A 811 -11.94 -12.30 7.89
N MET A 812 -12.68 -12.08 8.97
CA MET A 812 -13.79 -12.92 9.44
C MET A 812 -15.05 -12.68 8.58
N LYS A 813 -15.06 -13.22 7.37
CA LYS A 813 -16.06 -12.92 6.33
C LYS A 813 -17.43 -13.52 6.61
N ASP A 814 -17.50 -14.52 7.47
CA ASP A 814 -18.71 -15.26 7.83
C ASP A 814 -19.15 -14.95 9.27
N SER A 815 -18.71 -13.81 9.82
CA SER A 815 -19.07 -13.33 11.14
C SER A 815 -19.92 -12.07 11.06
N MET A 816 -21.15 -12.13 11.55
CA MET A 816 -22.09 -11.02 11.43
C MET A 816 -23.25 -11.10 12.41
N TYR A 817 -23.85 -9.96 12.69
CA TYR A 817 -25.22 -9.91 13.23
C TYR A 817 -26.22 -10.07 12.09
N LYS A 818 -27.40 -10.62 12.38
CA LYS A 818 -28.56 -10.68 11.47
C LYS A 818 -28.21 -11.18 10.06
N PRO A 819 -27.75 -12.43 9.92
CA PRO A 819 -27.35 -12.97 8.62
C PRO A 819 -28.48 -12.86 7.60
N PRO A 820 -28.19 -12.52 6.32
CA PRO A 820 -29.21 -12.36 5.30
C PRO A 820 -29.92 -13.69 5.03
N LYS A 821 -31.24 -13.63 4.74
CA LYS A 821 -32.11 -14.82 4.55
C LYS A 821 -31.58 -15.88 3.59
N LYS A 822 -30.79 -15.47 2.58
CA LYS A 822 -30.13 -16.39 1.64
C LYS A 822 -29.18 -17.39 2.31
N LEU A 823 -28.61 -17.05 3.47
CA LEU A 823 -27.70 -17.91 4.22
C LEU A 823 -28.45 -18.86 5.16
N TRP A 824 -29.68 -18.55 5.57
CA TRP A 824 -30.40 -19.28 6.61
C TRP A 824 -30.43 -20.80 6.41
N PRO A 825 -30.67 -21.35 5.20
CA PRO A 825 -30.68 -22.80 4.98
C PRO A 825 -29.34 -23.51 5.28
N THR A 826 -28.24 -22.74 5.32
CA THR A 826 -26.89 -23.24 5.59
C THR A 826 -26.43 -23.00 7.04
N ILE A 827 -27.21 -22.26 7.82
CA ILE A 827 -26.97 -21.97 9.24
C ILE A 827 -27.56 -23.12 10.07
N ALA A 828 -26.83 -23.54 11.11
CA ALA A 828 -27.35 -24.53 12.04
C ALA A 828 -28.61 -24.00 12.76
N PRO A 829 -29.77 -24.68 12.67
CA PRO A 829 -30.97 -24.28 13.40
C PRO A 829 -30.73 -24.41 14.91
N THR A 830 -31.35 -23.56 15.71
CA THR A 830 -31.29 -23.61 17.16
C THR A 830 -32.48 -24.37 17.70
N GLU A 831 -33.57 -23.71 18.10
CA GLU A 831 -34.66 -24.36 18.82
C GLU A 831 -35.98 -24.36 18.05
N ILE A 832 -36.85 -25.35 18.30
CA ILE A 832 -38.28 -25.22 18.02
C ILE A 832 -38.88 -24.41 19.18
N ASP A 833 -38.91 -23.10 19.04
CA ASP A 833 -39.38 -22.20 20.08
C ASP A 833 -40.89 -22.32 20.22
N ASN A 834 -41.36 -22.85 21.36
CA ASN A 834 -42.78 -23.00 21.68
C ASN A 834 -43.30 -21.93 22.65
N GLN A 835 -42.43 -21.00 23.11
CA GLN A 835 -42.76 -20.04 24.16
C GLN A 835 -42.97 -18.62 23.64
N TYR A 836 -42.25 -18.22 22.59
CA TYR A 836 -42.30 -16.85 22.07
C TYR A 836 -42.61 -16.80 20.57
N ARG A 837 -41.75 -17.38 19.74
CA ARG A 837 -41.84 -17.26 18.27
C ARG A 837 -42.64 -18.38 17.61
N HIS A 838 -43.00 -19.43 18.35
CA HIS A 838 -43.84 -20.56 17.91
C HIS A 838 -43.38 -21.20 16.58
N ARG A 839 -42.06 -21.29 16.35
CA ARG A 839 -41.45 -21.82 15.11
C ARG A 839 -40.02 -22.31 15.33
N LEU A 840 -39.50 -23.06 14.35
CA LEU A 840 -38.07 -23.36 14.28
C LEU A 840 -37.26 -22.07 14.08
N ILE A 841 -36.28 -21.85 14.94
CA ILE A 841 -35.37 -20.72 14.86
C ILE A 841 -34.14 -21.12 14.04
N GLN A 842 -33.91 -20.40 12.94
CA GLN A 842 -32.77 -20.63 12.04
C GLN A 842 -32.39 -19.32 11.34
N GLY A 843 -31.12 -18.90 11.47
CA GLY A 843 -30.65 -17.61 10.93
C GLY A 843 -31.17 -16.37 11.66
N GLU A 844 -31.84 -16.56 12.80
CA GLU A 844 -32.30 -15.52 13.72
C GLU A 844 -31.69 -15.82 15.11
N VAL A 845 -31.32 -14.77 15.85
CA VAL A 845 -30.73 -14.93 17.21
C VAL A 845 -31.66 -15.74 18.11
N HIS A 846 -31.11 -16.71 18.82
CA HIS A 846 -31.82 -17.62 19.71
C HIS A 846 -32.37 -16.90 20.94
N ASP A 847 -31.54 -16.06 21.58
CA ASP A 847 -31.89 -15.29 22.77
C ASP A 847 -33.07 -14.34 22.52
N GLU A 848 -34.11 -14.47 23.35
CA GLU A 848 -35.37 -13.75 23.17
C GLU A 848 -35.24 -12.25 23.48
N ASN A 849 -34.41 -11.86 24.46
CA ASN A 849 -34.18 -10.45 24.77
C ASN A 849 -33.41 -9.77 23.61
N ALA A 850 -32.38 -10.41 23.08
CA ALA A 850 -31.63 -9.92 21.93
C ALA A 850 -32.53 -9.80 20.68
N PHE A 851 -33.41 -10.78 20.46
CA PHE A 851 -34.41 -10.71 19.40
C PHE A 851 -35.36 -9.53 19.59
N ALA A 852 -35.93 -9.36 20.79
CA ALA A 852 -36.90 -8.31 21.12
C ALA A 852 -36.33 -6.89 20.97
N ILE A 853 -35.02 -6.70 21.12
CA ILE A 853 -34.37 -5.40 20.90
C ILE A 853 -33.81 -5.21 19.49
N GLY A 854 -34.14 -6.09 18.54
CA GLY A 854 -33.86 -5.92 17.11
C GLY A 854 -32.77 -6.83 16.53
N GLY A 855 -32.25 -7.77 17.32
CA GLY A 855 -31.28 -8.80 16.92
C GLY A 855 -29.81 -8.39 17.00
N VAL A 856 -29.52 -7.14 17.39
CA VAL A 856 -28.17 -6.63 17.64
C VAL A 856 -28.08 -6.27 19.11
N SER A 857 -27.38 -7.11 19.88
CA SER A 857 -27.21 -6.91 21.32
C SER A 857 -25.79 -7.24 21.75
N GLY A 858 -25.40 -6.71 22.91
CA GLY A 858 -24.09 -7.00 23.48
C GLY A 858 -23.96 -8.43 24.01
N HIS A 859 -25.06 -8.99 24.51
CA HIS A 859 -25.02 -10.29 25.18
C HIS A 859 -25.20 -11.50 24.25
N ALA A 860 -25.77 -11.29 23.05
CA ALA A 860 -26.04 -12.29 22.02
C ALA A 860 -26.34 -11.63 20.65
N GLY A 861 -26.30 -12.40 19.55
CA GLY A 861 -26.75 -11.96 18.22
C GLY A 861 -25.74 -12.17 17.10
N VAL A 862 -24.47 -12.46 17.41
CA VAL A 862 -23.47 -12.80 16.41
C VAL A 862 -23.68 -14.23 15.92
N PHE A 863 -23.51 -14.39 14.62
CA PHE A 863 -23.33 -15.66 13.96
C PHE A 863 -21.90 -15.74 13.45
N SER A 864 -21.27 -16.92 13.54
CA SER A 864 -19.88 -17.10 13.12
C SER A 864 -19.58 -18.56 12.75
N THR A 865 -18.38 -18.80 12.24
CA THR A 865 -17.85 -20.10 11.80
C THR A 865 -16.58 -20.45 12.58
N ALA A 866 -16.18 -21.73 12.55
CA ALA A 866 -14.97 -22.16 13.23
C ALA A 866 -13.68 -21.50 12.66
N PRO A 867 -13.51 -21.36 11.33
CA PRO A 867 -12.37 -20.62 10.76
C PRO A 867 -12.28 -19.15 11.19
N ASP A 868 -13.40 -18.43 11.21
CA ASP A 868 -13.41 -17.03 11.63
C ASP A 868 -13.04 -16.87 13.10
N LEU A 869 -13.60 -17.71 13.97
CA LEU A 869 -13.25 -17.70 15.39
C LEU A 869 -11.83 -18.19 15.65
N ALA A 870 -11.27 -19.06 14.82
CA ALA A 870 -9.86 -19.44 14.88
C ALA A 870 -8.94 -18.25 14.60
N ALA A 871 -9.25 -17.42 13.60
CA ALA A 871 -8.52 -16.17 13.33
C ALA A 871 -8.61 -15.20 14.52
N PHE A 872 -9.80 -15.04 15.11
CA PHE A 872 -9.99 -14.23 16.32
C PHE A 872 -9.17 -14.75 17.51
N CYS A 873 -9.18 -16.05 17.78
CA CYS A 873 -8.40 -16.66 18.86
C CYS A 873 -6.90 -16.49 18.62
N GLN A 874 -6.45 -16.70 17.38
CA GLN A 874 -5.05 -16.51 17.02
C GLN A 874 -4.60 -15.05 17.16
N MET A 875 -5.45 -14.08 16.86
CA MET A 875 -5.17 -12.66 17.11
C MET A 875 -4.88 -12.40 18.59
N LEU A 876 -5.68 -12.97 19.50
CA LEU A 876 -5.47 -12.84 20.94
C LEU A 876 -4.16 -13.52 21.39
N LEU A 877 -3.87 -14.74 20.90
CA LEU A 877 -2.60 -15.43 21.18
C LEU A 877 -1.38 -14.65 20.68
N ASN A 878 -1.50 -13.97 19.55
CA ASN A 878 -0.46 -13.14 18.96
C ASN A 878 -0.31 -11.76 19.64
N GLY A 879 -0.96 -11.53 20.80
CA GLY A 879 -0.88 -10.25 21.50
C GLY A 879 -1.57 -9.11 20.75
N GLY A 880 -2.61 -9.43 19.98
CA GLY A 880 -3.45 -8.44 19.31
C GLY A 880 -3.11 -8.19 17.85
N VAL A 881 -2.35 -9.07 17.18
CA VAL A 881 -2.01 -8.93 15.74
C VAL A 881 -2.44 -10.17 14.96
N TYR A 882 -3.00 -9.96 13.76
CA TYR A 882 -3.31 -11.03 12.81
C TYR A 882 -3.23 -10.50 11.38
N ALA A 883 -2.63 -11.26 10.46
CA ALA A 883 -2.46 -10.85 9.06
C ALA A 883 -1.82 -9.45 8.90
N HIS A 884 -0.78 -9.17 9.69
CA HIS A 884 -0.09 -7.85 9.79
C HIS A 884 -0.96 -6.68 10.28
N GLN A 885 -2.22 -6.92 10.64
CA GLN A 885 -3.12 -5.92 11.20
C GLN A 885 -3.10 -5.99 12.72
N ARG A 886 -2.82 -4.86 13.37
CA ARG A 886 -2.97 -4.73 14.81
C ARG A 886 -4.43 -4.50 15.16
N ILE A 887 -5.07 -5.64 15.42
CA ILE A 887 -6.11 -5.93 16.41
C ILE A 887 -6.09 -4.96 17.56
N LEU A 888 -5.57 -5.43 18.69
CA LEU A 888 -5.42 -4.74 19.95
C LEU A 888 -3.94 -4.50 20.23
N ARG A 889 -3.61 -3.55 21.09
CA ARG A 889 -2.27 -3.45 21.67
C ARG A 889 -2.08 -4.65 22.60
N ARG A 890 -0.85 -5.17 22.67
CA ARG A 890 -0.51 -6.32 23.53
C ARG A 890 -0.85 -6.06 24.98
N ALA A 891 -0.58 -4.84 25.46
CA ALA A 891 -0.93 -4.40 26.82
C ALA A 891 -2.44 -4.48 27.07
N THR A 892 -3.28 -4.14 26.08
CA THR A 892 -4.73 -4.23 26.18
C THR A 892 -5.19 -5.68 26.22
N VAL A 893 -4.64 -6.55 25.35
CA VAL A 893 -4.94 -7.99 25.39
C VAL A 893 -4.60 -8.55 26.78
N ALA A 894 -3.42 -8.23 27.31
CA ALA A 894 -3.00 -8.63 28.65
C ALA A 894 -3.96 -8.09 29.73
N GLN A 895 -4.31 -6.80 29.69
CA GLN A 895 -5.24 -6.18 30.66
C GLN A 895 -6.60 -6.88 30.68
N PHE A 896 -7.12 -7.27 29.52
CA PHE A 896 -8.44 -7.89 29.41
C PHE A 896 -8.46 -9.38 29.73
N THR A 897 -7.32 -10.06 29.63
CA THR A 897 -7.20 -11.52 29.82
C THR A 897 -6.52 -11.91 31.12
N THR A 898 -5.93 -10.95 31.85
CA THR A 898 -5.35 -11.20 33.18
C THR A 898 -6.47 -11.50 34.20
N PRO A 899 -6.39 -12.62 34.94
CA PRO A 899 -7.31 -12.91 36.04
C PRO A 899 -7.30 -11.82 37.12
N GLN A 900 -8.47 -11.34 37.50
CA GLN A 900 -8.69 -10.43 38.62
C GLN A 900 -9.27 -11.23 39.79
N GLN A 901 -8.67 -11.05 40.96
CA GLN A 901 -9.23 -11.58 42.21
C GLN A 901 -10.42 -10.72 42.63
N LEU A 902 -11.58 -11.35 42.76
CA LEU A 902 -12.85 -10.70 43.09
C LEU A 902 -13.38 -11.27 44.40
N SER A 903 -14.23 -10.50 45.08
CA SER A 903 -14.96 -11.02 46.23
C SER A 903 -15.87 -12.17 45.77
N GLY A 904 -15.50 -13.40 46.11
CA GLY A 904 -16.27 -14.61 45.77
C GLY A 904 -15.92 -15.30 44.44
N GLY A 905 -14.80 -14.96 43.79
CA GLY A 905 -14.39 -15.63 42.55
C GLY A 905 -13.14 -15.04 41.89
N THR A 906 -12.80 -15.56 40.72
CA THR A 906 -11.73 -15.05 39.87
C THR A 906 -12.26 -14.92 38.45
N ARG A 907 -12.10 -13.75 37.84
CA ARG A 907 -12.56 -13.49 36.46
C ARG A 907 -11.65 -12.51 35.76
N THR A 908 -11.63 -12.52 34.44
CA THR A 908 -10.98 -11.46 33.64
C THR A 908 -11.99 -10.36 33.27
N LEU A 909 -11.62 -9.42 32.38
CA LEU A 909 -12.59 -8.49 31.79
C LEU A 909 -13.36 -9.18 30.66
N GLY A 910 -14.59 -9.60 30.94
CA GLY A 910 -15.47 -10.27 29.99
C GLY A 910 -15.28 -11.78 29.85
N TRP A 911 -14.05 -12.30 30.02
CA TRP A 911 -13.78 -13.75 29.91
C TRP A 911 -13.81 -14.47 31.25
N ALA A 912 -14.23 -15.74 31.22
CA ALA A 912 -14.10 -16.67 32.34
C ALA A 912 -12.68 -17.26 32.40
N VAL A 913 -12.29 -17.73 33.59
CA VAL A 913 -11.05 -18.48 33.83
C VAL A 913 -11.37 -19.96 34.09
N PRO A 914 -10.42 -20.90 33.93
CA PRO A 914 -10.60 -22.28 34.33
C PRO A 914 -10.91 -22.39 35.82
N THR A 915 -11.85 -23.28 36.17
CA THR A 915 -12.20 -23.56 37.56
C THR A 915 -12.26 -25.09 37.77
N PRO A 916 -11.95 -25.59 38.98
CA PRO A 916 -12.09 -27.01 39.29
C PRO A 916 -13.50 -27.52 38.99
N GLY A 917 -13.63 -28.55 38.16
CA GLY A 917 -14.92 -29.10 37.71
C GLY A 917 -15.68 -28.24 36.70
N GLY A 918 -15.08 -27.13 36.23
CA GLY A 918 -15.65 -26.21 35.26
C GLY A 918 -15.77 -26.78 33.84
N LEU A 919 -16.36 -26.01 32.93
CA LEU A 919 -16.59 -26.42 31.53
C LEU A 919 -15.34 -26.36 30.65
N SER A 920 -14.21 -25.86 31.16
CA SER A 920 -12.89 -25.94 30.54
C SER A 920 -12.29 -27.34 30.55
N GLY A 921 -12.85 -28.28 31.34
CA GLY A 921 -12.09 -29.48 31.71
C GLY A 921 -11.01 -29.15 32.74
N HIS A 922 -10.06 -30.05 32.92
CA HIS A 922 -9.12 -30.07 34.05
C HIS A 922 -7.72 -29.54 33.73
N TYR A 923 -7.35 -29.46 32.46
CA TYR A 923 -5.94 -29.36 32.09
C TYR A 923 -5.51 -28.02 31.48
N PHE A 924 -6.41 -27.05 31.29
CA PHE A 924 -6.05 -25.68 30.90
C PHE A 924 -5.15 -25.02 31.95
N SER A 925 -4.23 -24.19 31.49
CA SER A 925 -3.33 -23.45 32.38
C SER A 925 -4.06 -22.38 33.22
N GLU A 926 -3.40 -21.88 34.27
CA GLU A 926 -3.96 -20.83 35.13
C GLU A 926 -4.24 -19.52 34.37
N HIS A 927 -3.42 -19.18 33.36
CA HIS A 927 -3.61 -17.99 32.53
C HIS A 927 -4.57 -18.19 31.35
N SER A 928 -5.17 -19.38 31.25
CA SER A 928 -6.15 -19.63 30.20
C SER A 928 -7.42 -18.82 30.45
N PHE A 929 -8.13 -18.50 29.38
CA PHE A 929 -9.40 -17.80 29.45
C PHE A 929 -10.35 -18.30 28.37
N GLY A 930 -11.65 -18.17 28.62
CA GLY A 930 -12.65 -18.72 27.72
C GLY A 930 -14.06 -18.23 28.00
N HIS A 931 -14.98 -18.71 27.19
CA HIS A 931 -16.41 -18.43 27.35
C HIS A 931 -17.24 -19.55 26.72
N THR A 932 -18.46 -19.75 27.21
CA THR A 932 -19.42 -20.69 26.62
C THR A 932 -20.65 -19.96 26.09
N GLY A 933 -21.29 -20.50 25.05
CA GLY A 933 -22.55 -20.03 24.52
C GLY A 933 -23.70 -20.98 24.86
N PHE A 934 -24.88 -20.42 25.08
CA PHE A 934 -26.09 -21.17 25.46
C PHE A 934 -26.52 -22.20 24.40
N THR A 935 -26.28 -21.90 23.12
CA THR A 935 -26.53 -22.78 21.97
C THR A 935 -25.60 -24.00 21.89
N GLY A 936 -24.60 -24.09 22.78
CA GLY A 936 -23.68 -25.21 22.87
C GLY A 936 -22.28 -24.92 22.35
N THR A 937 -22.00 -23.66 21.99
CA THR A 937 -20.69 -23.19 21.52
C THR A 937 -19.70 -22.93 22.67
N SER A 938 -18.39 -22.95 22.44
CA SER A 938 -17.38 -22.53 23.41
C SER A 938 -16.07 -22.13 22.73
N ILE A 939 -15.35 -21.21 23.38
CA ILE A 939 -13.97 -20.82 23.06
C ILE A 939 -13.15 -20.95 24.34
N TRP A 940 -11.99 -21.58 24.25
CA TRP A 940 -10.96 -21.57 25.29
C TRP A 940 -9.60 -21.30 24.66
N ILE A 941 -8.81 -20.44 25.29
CA ILE A 941 -7.49 -19.99 24.82
C ILE A 941 -6.50 -20.15 25.97
N ASP A 942 -5.35 -20.76 25.68
CA ASP A 942 -4.24 -21.00 26.59
C ASP A 942 -2.98 -20.30 26.05
N PRO A 943 -2.68 -19.08 26.53
CA PRO A 943 -1.50 -18.33 26.10
C PRO A 943 -0.18 -19.04 26.43
N ASP A 944 -0.12 -19.77 27.55
CA ASP A 944 1.09 -20.45 28.01
C ASP A 944 1.51 -21.57 27.06
N ARG A 945 0.52 -22.21 26.43
CA ARG A 945 0.73 -23.32 25.48
C ARG A 945 0.57 -22.92 24.02
N GLN A 946 0.21 -21.67 23.74
CA GLN A 946 -0.16 -21.17 22.41
C GLN A 946 -1.26 -22.03 21.77
N LEU A 947 -2.30 -22.33 22.55
CA LEU A 947 -3.39 -23.24 22.18
C LEU A 947 -4.73 -22.49 22.19
N PHE A 948 -5.62 -22.82 21.26
CA PHE A 948 -7.04 -22.51 21.40
C PHE A 948 -7.93 -23.68 20.98
N VAL A 949 -9.13 -23.74 21.54
CA VAL A 949 -10.19 -24.67 21.15
C VAL A 949 -11.47 -23.89 20.91
N VAL A 950 -11.96 -23.91 19.67
CA VAL A 950 -13.28 -23.42 19.28
C VAL A 950 -14.17 -24.61 19.00
N PHE A 951 -15.27 -24.73 19.74
CA PHE A 951 -16.24 -25.79 19.54
C PHE A 951 -17.62 -25.20 19.31
N LEU A 952 -18.18 -25.34 18.11
CA LEU A 952 -19.50 -24.79 17.77
C LEU A 952 -20.50 -25.91 17.57
N THR A 953 -21.65 -25.79 18.22
CA THR A 953 -22.74 -26.77 18.12
C THR A 953 -24.08 -26.04 18.19
N ASN A 954 -25.15 -26.78 17.92
CA ASN A 954 -26.53 -26.34 18.11
C ASN A 954 -27.26 -27.27 19.09
N ARG A 955 -26.71 -27.43 20.31
CA ARG A 955 -27.23 -28.33 21.37
C ARG A 955 -28.69 -28.12 21.72
N VAL A 956 -29.19 -26.89 21.54
CA VAL A 956 -30.59 -26.50 21.83
C VAL A 956 -31.56 -26.98 20.75
N HIS A 957 -31.07 -27.65 19.71
CA HIS A 957 -31.92 -28.30 18.71
C HIS A 957 -32.31 -29.72 19.15
N PRO A 958 -33.61 -30.07 19.18
CA PRO A 958 -34.77 -29.22 18.93
C PRO A 958 -35.26 -28.46 20.17
N THR A 959 -34.75 -28.76 21.36
CA THR A 959 -35.17 -28.16 22.65
C THR A 959 -33.98 -27.71 23.51
N ARG A 960 -34.13 -26.58 24.21
CA ARG A 960 -33.14 -26.05 25.17
C ARG A 960 -32.90 -26.91 26.41
N GLU A 961 -33.78 -27.87 26.71
CA GLU A 961 -33.69 -28.73 27.90
C GLU A 961 -32.50 -29.71 27.87
N ASN A 962 -31.86 -29.89 26.71
CA ASN A 962 -30.73 -30.78 26.56
C ASN A 962 -29.45 -30.24 27.24
N GLN A 963 -29.07 -30.80 28.39
CA GLN A 963 -27.87 -30.40 29.14
C GLN A 963 -26.61 -31.24 28.89
N LYS A 964 -26.68 -32.26 28.00
CA LYS A 964 -25.56 -33.20 27.76
C LYS A 964 -24.27 -32.51 27.29
N ILE A 965 -24.39 -31.33 26.66
CA ILE A 965 -23.25 -30.53 26.20
C ILE A 965 -22.24 -30.19 27.31
N GLN A 966 -22.69 -30.11 28.58
CA GLN A 966 -21.80 -29.77 29.69
C GLN A 966 -20.70 -30.82 29.88
N GLN A 967 -21.06 -32.11 29.81
CA GLN A 967 -20.10 -33.20 29.91
C GLN A 967 -19.22 -33.26 28.65
N VAL A 968 -19.82 -33.13 27.46
CA VAL A 968 -19.08 -33.18 26.19
C VAL A 968 -17.98 -32.13 26.13
N ARG A 969 -18.24 -30.89 26.59
CA ARG A 969 -17.22 -29.84 26.64
C ARG A 969 -16.02 -30.22 27.50
N ARG A 970 -16.27 -30.74 28.71
CA ARG A 970 -15.19 -31.17 29.62
C ARG A 970 -14.36 -32.28 29.00
N ASP A 971 -15.03 -33.34 28.54
CA ASP A 971 -14.37 -34.49 27.93
C ASP A 971 -13.57 -34.09 26.68
N LEU A 972 -14.13 -33.18 25.87
CA LEU A 972 -13.49 -32.69 24.65
C LEU A 972 -12.20 -31.93 24.97
N HIS A 973 -12.26 -30.96 25.88
CA HIS A 973 -11.08 -30.18 26.25
C HIS A 973 -10.00 -31.07 26.88
N ASP A 974 -10.39 -32.01 27.73
CA ASP A 974 -9.46 -32.96 28.33
C ASP A 974 -8.82 -33.86 27.28
N ALA A 975 -9.60 -34.37 26.32
CA ALA A 975 -9.11 -35.20 25.23
C ALA A 975 -8.15 -34.43 24.32
N VAL A 976 -8.41 -33.14 24.02
CA VAL A 976 -7.47 -32.29 23.27
C VAL A 976 -6.15 -32.14 24.04
N MET A 977 -6.22 -31.84 25.34
CA MET A 977 -5.01 -31.64 26.15
C MET A 977 -4.17 -32.91 26.29
N GLN A 978 -4.82 -34.07 26.44
CA GLN A 978 -4.14 -35.37 26.47
C GLN A 978 -3.55 -35.74 25.11
N ALA A 979 -4.30 -35.55 24.03
CA ALA A 979 -3.85 -35.81 22.66
C ALA A 979 -2.58 -35.02 22.30
N LEU A 980 -2.50 -33.77 22.76
CA LEU A 980 -1.35 -32.88 22.53
C LEU A 980 -0.22 -33.08 23.55
N GLY A 981 -0.35 -34.05 24.46
CA GLY A 981 0.69 -34.41 25.43
C GLY A 981 0.86 -33.41 26.58
N PHE A 982 -0.10 -32.50 26.79
CA PHE A 982 -0.07 -31.56 27.92
C PHE A 982 -0.61 -32.16 29.23
N ALA A 983 -1.22 -33.34 29.17
CA ALA A 983 -1.69 -34.09 30.31
C ALA A 983 -1.54 -35.59 30.08
N THR A 984 -1.20 -36.35 31.13
CA THR A 984 -1.29 -37.80 31.12
C THR A 984 -2.70 -38.24 31.48
N ALA A 985 -3.25 -39.23 30.78
CA ALA A 985 -4.53 -39.81 31.16
C ALA A 985 -4.49 -40.27 32.62
N ALA A 986 -5.40 -39.74 33.45
CA ALA A 986 -5.53 -40.22 34.82
C ALA A 986 -5.84 -41.72 34.79
N ALA A 987 -5.13 -42.52 35.59
CA ALA A 987 -5.50 -43.91 35.80
C ALA A 987 -6.97 -43.95 36.25
N PRO A 988 -7.82 -44.82 35.68
CA PRO A 988 -9.21 -44.90 36.09
C PRO A 988 -9.28 -45.12 37.60
N ALA A 989 -10.05 -44.28 38.29
CA ALA A 989 -10.32 -44.46 39.72
C ALA A 989 -10.92 -45.88 39.90
N LYS A 990 -10.27 -46.68 40.75
CA LYS A 990 -10.70 -48.04 41.09
C LYS A 990 -12.05 -48.05 41.80
#